data_AF-A0A9D6JZC3-F1
#
_entry.id   AF-A0A9D6JZC3-F1
#
_cell.length_a   1.000
_cell.length_b   1.000
_cell.length_c   1.000
_cell.angle_alpha   90.00
_cell.angle_beta   90.00
_cell.angle_gamma   90.00
#
_symmetry.space_group_name_H-M   'P 1'
#
loop_
_entity.id
_entity.type
_entity.pdbx_description
1 polymer ?
#
loop_
_entity_poly.entity_id
_entity_poly.type
_entity_poly.pdbx_seq_one_letter_code
_entity_poly.pdbx_strand_id
1 'polypeptide(L)'
;MSASAIRRSLPALIGLFFYAAALVALPGLAGLLLTDDGDATRGVWFGEPPTAAWSAVYPLGVNVALERYQTTEELRRVLELIQAGGFRWIRQTFPWAQIEPRPGRYDWATWDRIVQMHKASGSILIAVLDTSPAWARESMDADNPHAPPRDFEDYFDFVRAFVARYGDQIDFYQVWDEPNIYPHWGERSVDPRAYVDMLRSAATAIRQGDPSAVVLSAGLAPNIEEGGPNMSDALFLQEMYEAGARSYFDILAIQPYGFWSGPEDRRAELSLTNFSRAILLRQVMERNRDGDKAIFAVEFGWNALPAVWAGRPSLWGSDAESLQARRTLAALERAQREWPWMGAMLIAHLQPNAPLDDPVWGFALLDSSGHPRLLYRELATWSGGAGGTVPFYPGAYSIHDPAYAPVQWWADLDRGSLVFDFWGTRVDLKVQPPFTAESTLDSLPARQVVVEGSSVGKVTLAAGLPAGVHTLRLAVSKGEVTAVTVQREANLVPLLASLGLILVASLMVSWRSLRLLASAPMRELAAELDRRYEEIPEVVQAALLGGAILAYYYTPNNALSLAWLVVVGLLIYLRLDGGLIYVTFSIPFFLLPKSLGGKAFALVEILTLMCFLAWGVRSLIRSLANPQGSIIAAPAGFGGRLSWPLLQTQVIAWLRTFNSLDAAVIFFSIAAVFSLPIAENFGVAAREFRVVILEPILFYWMVRSVPRANHRRLLDALIWAGVAVSCVGLYQYFVSGDVITAEGVRRIKAFYGSPNNLALFLVRVAPVALAFALGSSGMRRRWFCAAASALLLIAMMLTYSRGALFLGLPVGLLALGALRGRRTLMASLAGVALLAGLALLAARPERVASLVDLNQGTTFRRLKLWEASLEMLADHPWFGVGLDNFLYIYPRYLKAEAAQEPDLSHPHNLILHWWLSLGLPGVIALVWFMSEFARRGLRLYRGLRDPTARLIVLALLASMAGSLAHGLVDQSYFLVDLAFVFFLSLGMVRRMERLEYSG
;
A
#
# COMPACT_ATOMS: atom_id res chain seq x y z
N MET A 1 2.99 -39.38 -38.48
CA MET A 1 4.41 -38.93 -38.40
C MET A 1 5.31 -40.09 -37.96
N SER A 2 6.53 -40.20 -38.50
CA SER A 2 7.54 -41.13 -37.96
C SER A 2 8.04 -40.65 -36.58
N ALA A 3 8.50 -41.55 -35.73
CA ALA A 3 9.09 -41.22 -34.42
C ALA A 3 10.27 -40.22 -34.53
N SER A 4 10.97 -40.20 -35.66
CA SER A 4 12.05 -39.24 -35.94
C SER A 4 11.57 -37.81 -36.18
N ALA A 5 10.38 -37.62 -36.76
CA ALA A 5 9.79 -36.30 -36.97
C ALA A 5 9.31 -35.68 -35.64
N ILE A 6 8.73 -36.50 -34.74
CA ILE A 6 8.33 -36.07 -33.39
C ILE A 6 9.55 -35.63 -32.58
N ARG A 7 10.66 -36.39 -32.61
CA ARG A 7 11.93 -36.03 -31.95
C ARG A 7 12.53 -34.70 -32.44
N ARG A 8 12.36 -34.37 -33.73
CA ARG A 8 12.87 -33.11 -34.30
C ARG A 8 11.99 -31.90 -33.98
N SER A 9 10.69 -32.09 -33.78
CA SER A 9 9.73 -31.00 -33.60
C SER A 9 9.34 -30.73 -32.13
N LEU A 10 9.55 -31.69 -31.22
CA LEU A 10 9.28 -31.52 -29.77
C LEU A 10 10.07 -30.36 -29.12
N PRO A 11 11.36 -30.13 -29.41
CA PRO A 11 12.09 -28.97 -28.89
C PRO A 11 11.53 -27.64 -29.37
N ALA A 12 10.95 -27.60 -30.58
CA ALA A 12 10.33 -26.40 -31.13
C ALA A 12 8.99 -26.07 -30.44
N LEU A 13 8.24 -27.09 -30.00
CA LEU A 13 6.97 -26.94 -29.27
C LEU A 13 7.19 -26.58 -27.80
N ILE A 14 8.17 -27.22 -27.16
CA ILE A 14 8.68 -26.81 -25.84
C ILE A 14 9.20 -25.37 -25.91
N GLY A 15 10.00 -25.05 -26.93
CA GLY A 15 10.49 -23.70 -27.20
C GLY A 15 9.35 -22.69 -27.31
N LEU A 16 8.37 -22.92 -28.21
CA LEU A 16 7.20 -22.04 -28.38
C LEU A 16 6.46 -21.79 -27.06
N PHE A 17 6.33 -22.81 -26.23
CA PHE A 17 5.68 -22.69 -24.94
C PHE A 17 6.51 -21.87 -23.94
N PHE A 18 7.82 -22.11 -23.83
CA PHE A 18 8.74 -21.26 -23.04
C PHE A 18 8.75 -19.80 -23.54
N TYR A 19 8.62 -19.58 -24.85
CA TYR A 19 8.54 -18.25 -25.46
C TYR A 19 7.20 -17.54 -25.20
N ALA A 20 6.09 -18.28 -25.25
CA ALA A 20 4.76 -17.77 -24.90
C ALA A 20 4.66 -17.46 -23.39
N ALA A 21 5.23 -18.33 -22.55
CA ALA A 21 5.37 -18.10 -21.12
C ALA A 21 6.21 -16.85 -20.84
N ALA A 22 7.30 -16.63 -21.59
CA ALA A 22 8.07 -15.38 -21.52
C ALA A 22 7.23 -14.16 -21.94
N LEU A 23 6.43 -14.23 -23.01
CA LEU A 23 5.56 -13.13 -23.45
C LEU A 23 4.44 -12.75 -22.46
N VAL A 24 4.04 -13.65 -21.56
CA VAL A 24 3.08 -13.37 -20.47
C VAL A 24 3.79 -13.02 -19.17
N ALA A 25 4.93 -13.65 -18.92
CA ALA A 25 5.79 -13.30 -17.80
C ALA A 25 6.39 -11.91 -17.96
N LEU A 26 6.68 -11.42 -19.18
CA LEU A 26 7.36 -10.14 -19.43
C LEU A 26 6.49 -8.90 -19.14
N PRO A 27 5.18 -8.85 -19.45
CA PRO A 27 4.28 -7.80 -18.95
C PRO A 27 4.02 -7.93 -17.44
N GLY A 28 3.99 -9.15 -16.90
CA GLY A 28 3.98 -9.38 -15.47
C GLY A 28 5.28 -8.92 -14.79
N LEU A 29 6.43 -9.08 -15.47
CA LEU A 29 7.77 -8.63 -15.07
C LEU A 29 7.88 -7.11 -15.23
N ALA A 30 7.28 -6.53 -16.26
CA ALA A 30 7.20 -5.09 -16.47
C ALA A 30 6.23 -4.45 -15.45
N GLY A 31 5.11 -5.10 -15.13
CA GLY A 31 4.24 -4.74 -14.01
C GLY A 31 4.97 -4.88 -12.67
N LEU A 32 5.81 -5.91 -12.52
CA LEU A 32 6.75 -6.09 -11.41
C LEU A 32 7.76 -4.93 -11.37
N LEU A 33 8.36 -4.53 -12.47
CA LEU A 33 9.33 -3.44 -12.53
C LEU A 33 8.68 -2.05 -12.37
N LEU A 34 7.42 -1.89 -12.78
CA LEU A 34 6.62 -0.68 -12.60
C LEU A 34 6.00 -0.57 -11.20
N THR A 35 5.81 -1.70 -10.50
CA THR A 35 5.36 -1.75 -9.10
C THR A 35 6.51 -1.91 -8.11
N ASP A 36 7.74 -2.19 -8.58
CA ASP A 36 8.95 -2.25 -7.75
C ASP A 36 9.33 -0.88 -7.17
N ASP A 37 8.82 0.22 -7.72
CA ASP A 37 9.09 1.55 -7.18
C ASP A 37 8.27 1.88 -5.91
N GLY A 38 7.19 1.16 -5.61
CA GLY A 38 6.36 1.50 -4.45
C GLY A 38 7.09 1.34 -3.11
N ASP A 39 7.77 0.20 -2.92
CA ASP A 39 8.48 -0.13 -1.68
C ASP A 39 10.01 0.02 -1.81
N ALA A 40 10.61 -0.26 -2.99
CA ALA A 40 12.07 -0.17 -3.14
C ALA A 40 12.57 1.27 -3.30
N THR A 41 11.74 2.18 -3.84
CA THR A 41 12.05 3.62 -3.91
C THR A 41 11.14 4.45 -3.00
N ARG A 42 10.39 3.81 -2.08
CA ARG A 42 9.59 4.53 -1.08
C ARG A 42 10.46 5.47 -0.27
N GLY A 43 10.05 6.74 -0.24
CA GLY A 43 10.77 7.81 0.45
C GLY A 43 12.01 8.31 -0.30
N VAL A 44 12.38 7.77 -1.46
CA VAL A 44 13.50 8.31 -2.26
C VAL A 44 13.03 9.54 -3.03
N TRP A 45 13.67 10.67 -2.79
CA TRP A 45 13.41 11.88 -3.57
C TRP A 45 14.23 11.92 -4.86
N PHE A 46 13.57 12.27 -5.96
CA PHE A 46 14.19 12.52 -7.25
C PHE A 46 13.81 13.91 -7.77
N GLY A 47 14.78 14.61 -8.34
CA GLY A 47 14.59 15.94 -8.91
C GLY A 47 14.87 17.07 -7.92
N GLU A 48 14.18 18.20 -8.10
CA GLU A 48 14.39 19.42 -7.32
C GLU A 48 13.96 19.21 -5.86
N PRO A 49 14.86 19.41 -4.87
CA PRO A 49 14.52 19.25 -3.46
C PRO A 49 13.48 20.29 -3.03
N PRO A 50 12.66 19.99 -2.01
CA PRO A 50 11.79 21.00 -1.41
C PRO A 50 12.64 22.17 -0.91
N THR A 51 12.17 23.39 -1.14
CA THR A 51 12.79 24.61 -0.60
C THR A 51 12.34 24.88 0.84
N ALA A 52 12.09 23.82 1.60
CA ALA A 52 11.61 23.90 2.96
C ALA A 52 12.68 24.57 3.82
N ALA A 53 12.30 25.60 4.57
CA ALA A 53 13.20 26.19 5.54
C ALA A 53 13.69 25.09 6.50
N TRP A 54 14.97 25.14 6.85
CA TRP A 54 15.62 24.21 7.79
C TRP A 54 15.76 22.75 7.32
N SER A 55 15.36 22.38 6.09
CA SER A 55 15.53 20.99 5.63
C SER A 55 16.93 20.69 5.13
N ALA A 56 17.62 21.71 4.63
CA ALA A 56 19.06 21.67 4.44
C ALA A 56 19.68 22.41 5.64
N VAL A 57 20.15 21.66 6.65
CA VAL A 57 21.02 22.15 7.73
C VAL A 57 22.11 21.13 8.05
N TYR A 58 23.13 21.49 8.86
CA TYR A 58 24.10 20.50 9.33
C TYR A 58 23.38 19.34 10.04
N PRO A 59 23.58 18.07 9.64
CA PRO A 59 22.61 17.03 9.95
C PRO A 59 22.78 16.41 11.35
N LEU A 60 23.94 16.56 11.98
CA LEU A 60 24.28 15.81 13.18
C LEU A 60 24.05 16.61 14.47
N GLY A 61 23.22 16.06 15.35
CA GLY A 61 22.97 16.57 16.68
C GLY A 61 22.88 15.48 17.75
N VAL A 62 22.72 15.90 19.00
CA VAL A 62 22.64 14.99 20.15
C VAL A 62 21.75 15.54 21.26
N ASN A 63 20.97 14.68 21.89
CA ASN A 63 20.22 15.01 23.10
C ASN A 63 21.14 15.01 24.31
N VAL A 64 21.01 16.03 25.15
CA VAL A 64 21.88 16.27 26.30
C VAL A 64 21.07 16.46 27.57
N ALA A 65 21.69 16.12 28.70
CA ALA A 65 21.18 16.36 30.04
C ALA A 65 22.21 17.18 30.81
N LEU A 66 22.44 18.42 30.36
CA LEU A 66 23.53 19.28 30.82
C LEU A 66 23.40 19.64 32.30
N GLU A 67 22.19 19.61 32.86
CA GLU A 67 21.92 19.88 34.27
C GLU A 67 22.63 18.90 35.23
N ARG A 68 23.07 17.73 34.74
CA ARG A 68 23.88 16.79 35.52
C ARG A 68 25.30 17.30 35.82
N TYR A 69 25.81 18.22 35.02
CA TYR A 69 27.16 18.77 35.17
C TYR A 69 27.08 20.03 36.03
N GLN A 70 27.42 19.87 37.31
CA GLN A 70 27.13 20.89 38.32
C GLN A 70 28.08 22.08 38.27
N THR A 71 29.28 21.88 37.72
CA THR A 71 30.31 22.92 37.63
C THR A 71 30.47 23.46 36.19
N THR A 72 30.90 24.70 36.08
CA THR A 72 31.24 25.32 34.78
C THR A 72 32.36 24.57 34.06
N GLU A 73 33.29 23.94 34.81
CA GLU A 73 34.38 23.14 34.26
C GLU A 73 33.86 21.87 33.58
N GLU A 74 32.96 21.14 34.26
CA GLU A 74 32.34 19.93 33.71
C GLU A 74 31.49 20.27 32.48
N LEU A 75 30.71 21.36 32.54
CA LEU A 75 29.92 21.85 31.41
C LEU A 75 30.80 22.19 30.20
N ARG A 76 31.92 22.89 30.41
CA ARG A 76 32.84 23.21 29.33
C ARG A 76 33.43 21.93 28.72
N ARG A 77 33.87 20.98 29.55
CA ARG A 77 34.46 19.73 29.09
C ARG A 77 33.46 18.88 28.28
N VAL A 78 32.19 18.82 28.70
CA VAL A 78 31.19 18.07 27.92
C VAL A 78 30.85 18.79 26.61
N LEU A 79 30.80 20.12 26.59
CA LEU A 79 30.60 20.89 25.35
C LEU A 79 31.78 20.73 24.39
N GLU A 80 33.01 20.69 24.90
CA GLU A 80 34.20 20.36 24.12
C GLU A 80 34.13 18.93 23.53
N LEU A 81 33.61 17.96 24.29
CA LEU A 81 33.36 16.61 23.78
C LEU A 81 32.27 16.59 22.70
N ILE A 82 31.16 17.31 22.88
CA ILE A 82 30.11 17.44 21.85
C ILE A 82 30.71 18.00 20.56
N GLN A 83 31.52 19.06 20.64
CA GLN A 83 32.20 19.63 19.47
C GLN A 83 33.23 18.66 18.87
N ALA A 84 34.01 17.95 19.70
CA ALA A 84 34.98 16.95 19.25
C ALA A 84 34.32 15.75 18.54
N GLY A 85 33.09 15.39 18.93
CA GLY A 85 32.26 14.39 18.26
C GLY A 85 31.67 14.86 16.92
N GLY A 86 31.81 16.14 16.59
CA GLY A 86 31.25 16.77 15.40
C GLY A 86 29.76 17.11 15.50
N PHE A 87 29.19 17.14 16.71
CA PHE A 87 27.80 17.53 16.91
C PHE A 87 27.67 19.05 16.90
N ARG A 88 26.73 19.59 16.11
CA ARG A 88 26.42 21.03 16.09
C ARG A 88 25.13 21.37 16.80
N TRP A 89 24.13 20.50 16.67
CA TRP A 89 22.85 20.64 17.34
C TRP A 89 22.87 19.96 18.71
N ILE A 90 22.39 20.65 19.72
CA ILE A 90 22.11 20.09 21.04
C ILE A 90 20.62 20.27 21.35
N ARG A 91 19.98 19.22 21.87
CA ARG A 91 18.60 19.29 22.38
C ARG A 91 18.62 19.10 23.89
N GLN A 92 18.17 20.12 24.61
CA GLN A 92 18.17 20.19 26.07
C GLN A 92 16.76 20.48 26.57
N THR A 93 16.35 19.75 27.59
CA THR A 93 15.07 19.97 28.26
C THR A 93 15.19 21.09 29.29
N PHE A 94 14.21 21.99 29.30
CA PHE A 94 14.01 23.08 30.26
C PHE A 94 12.69 22.83 30.99
N PRO A 95 12.70 22.01 32.05
CA PRO A 95 11.48 21.58 32.73
C PRO A 95 10.85 22.72 33.52
N TRP A 96 9.64 23.15 33.11
CA TRP A 96 8.86 24.18 33.80
C TRP A 96 8.69 23.86 35.29
N ALA A 97 8.45 22.59 35.62
CA ALA A 97 8.27 22.15 37.01
C ALA A 97 9.46 22.48 37.93
N GLN A 98 10.69 22.50 37.40
CA GLN A 98 11.89 22.84 38.15
C GLN A 98 12.22 24.34 38.07
N ILE A 99 11.89 24.97 36.94
CA ILE A 99 12.13 26.40 36.72
C ILE A 99 11.16 27.25 37.55
N GLU A 100 9.90 26.85 37.70
CA GLU A 100 8.88 27.59 38.44
C GLU A 100 8.20 26.70 39.49
N PRO A 101 8.92 26.31 40.56
CA PRO A 101 8.38 25.40 41.57
C PRO A 101 7.20 26.01 42.34
N ARG A 102 7.03 27.34 42.32
CA ARG A 102 5.87 28.04 42.87
C ARG A 102 5.43 29.15 41.91
N PRO A 103 4.13 29.48 41.84
CA PRO A 103 3.63 30.50 40.92
C PRO A 103 4.38 31.83 41.08
N GLY A 104 4.91 32.35 39.98
CA GLY A 104 5.68 33.60 39.89
C GLY A 104 7.05 33.58 40.56
N ARG A 105 7.54 32.44 41.04
CA ARG A 105 8.87 32.30 41.68
C ARG A 105 9.74 31.35 40.89
N TYR A 106 10.63 31.94 40.11
CA TYR A 106 11.52 31.21 39.21
C TYR A 106 12.89 30.90 39.84
N ASP A 107 13.43 29.71 39.55
CA ASP A 107 14.81 29.30 39.80
C ASP A 107 15.55 29.11 38.46
N TRP A 108 16.30 30.14 38.08
CA TRP A 108 17.02 30.18 36.80
C TRP A 108 18.47 29.70 36.89
N ALA A 109 19.02 29.45 38.09
CA ALA A 109 20.46 29.40 38.30
C ALA A 109 21.18 28.32 37.47
N THR A 110 20.60 27.13 37.37
CA THR A 110 21.14 26.02 36.55
C THR A 110 21.04 26.33 35.06
N TRP A 111 19.91 26.87 34.62
CA TRP A 111 19.58 27.12 33.22
C TRP A 111 20.36 28.30 32.65
N ASP A 112 20.57 29.35 33.44
CA ASP A 112 21.45 30.47 33.10
C ASP A 112 22.86 30.00 32.78
N ARG A 113 23.40 29.10 33.62
CA ARG A 113 24.74 28.54 33.41
C ARG A 113 24.80 27.73 32.13
N ILE A 114 23.76 26.93 31.82
CA ILE A 114 23.68 26.13 30.60
C ILE A 114 23.61 27.02 29.36
N VAL A 115 22.70 27.99 29.32
CA VAL A 115 22.52 28.90 28.16
C VAL A 115 23.80 29.73 27.93
N GLN A 116 24.42 30.23 28.99
CA GLN A 116 25.68 30.98 28.88
C GLN A 116 26.81 30.12 28.31
N MET A 117 26.94 28.86 28.74
CA MET A 117 28.00 27.95 28.25
C MET A 117 27.75 27.50 26.81
N HIS A 118 26.50 27.23 26.45
CA HIS A 118 26.10 26.93 25.08
C HIS A 118 26.50 28.07 24.11
N LYS A 119 26.19 29.33 24.46
CA LYS A 119 26.55 30.48 23.63
C LYS A 119 28.07 30.60 23.43
N ALA A 120 28.85 30.25 24.46
CA ALA A 120 30.31 30.23 24.37
C ALA A 120 30.85 29.07 23.51
N SER A 121 30.14 27.94 23.41
CA SER A 121 30.55 26.78 22.61
C SER A 121 30.19 26.88 21.13
N GLY A 122 29.31 27.82 20.74
CA GLY A 122 28.84 27.99 19.36
C GLY A 122 28.03 26.80 18.84
N SER A 123 27.44 26.00 19.73
CA SER A 123 26.47 24.97 19.34
C SER A 123 25.14 25.63 18.94
N ILE A 124 24.19 24.88 18.38
CA ILE A 124 22.81 25.33 18.13
C ILE A 124 21.89 24.59 19.10
N LEU A 125 21.11 25.33 19.89
CA LEU A 125 20.30 24.78 20.98
C LEU A 125 18.83 24.72 20.59
N ILE A 126 18.27 23.51 20.66
CA ILE A 126 16.83 23.27 20.68
C ILE A 126 16.41 23.19 22.16
N ALA A 127 15.66 24.19 22.62
CA ALA A 127 15.11 24.23 23.96
C ALA A 127 13.76 23.50 24.01
N VAL A 128 13.69 22.39 24.74
CA VAL A 128 12.44 21.65 24.95
C VAL A 128 11.74 22.22 26.17
N LEU A 129 10.63 22.91 25.94
CA LEU A 129 9.76 23.43 27.00
C LEU A 129 8.77 22.32 27.33
N ASP A 130 8.96 21.67 28.48
CA ASP A 130 8.21 20.48 28.87
C ASP A 130 7.94 20.48 30.39
N THR A 131 7.12 19.53 30.83
CA THR A 131 6.61 19.34 32.20
C THR A 131 5.69 20.47 32.68
N SER A 132 4.91 20.19 33.72
CA SER A 132 4.09 21.17 34.43
C SER A 132 4.46 21.16 35.90
N PRO A 133 4.50 22.26 36.66
CA PRO A 133 4.70 22.25 38.11
C PRO A 133 3.47 21.72 38.87
N ALA A 134 3.66 21.23 40.10
CA ALA A 134 2.59 20.61 40.88
C ALA A 134 1.36 21.51 41.10
N TRP A 135 1.57 22.83 41.16
CA TRP A 135 0.50 23.80 41.35
C TRP A 135 -0.34 24.04 40.08
N ALA A 136 0.17 23.69 38.89
CA ALA A 136 -0.49 23.86 37.60
C ALA A 136 -1.14 22.56 37.06
N ARG A 137 -0.98 21.43 37.75
CA ARG A 137 -1.49 20.12 37.32
C ARG A 137 -2.87 19.82 37.91
N GLU A 138 -3.58 18.89 37.27
CA GLU A 138 -4.77 18.28 37.86
C GLU A 138 -4.42 17.44 39.09
N SER A 139 -5.36 17.33 40.03
CA SER A 139 -5.14 16.60 41.29
C SER A 139 -4.80 15.12 41.09
N MET A 140 -5.33 14.49 40.04
CA MET A 140 -5.03 13.10 39.67
C MET A 140 -3.59 12.91 39.15
N ASP A 141 -2.96 13.97 38.66
CA ASP A 141 -1.61 13.99 38.09
C ASP A 141 -0.60 14.63 39.06
N ALA A 142 -0.91 14.68 40.37
CA ALA A 142 -0.09 15.36 41.37
C ALA A 142 1.37 14.87 41.40
N ASP A 143 1.61 13.59 41.08
CA ASP A 143 2.94 12.97 41.06
C ASP A 143 3.53 12.80 39.66
N ASN A 144 2.82 13.21 38.60
CA ASN A 144 3.27 13.08 37.21
C ASN A 144 3.63 14.46 36.62
N PRO A 145 4.93 14.85 36.61
CA PRO A 145 5.34 16.13 36.04
C PRO A 145 5.14 16.23 34.53
N HIS A 146 5.00 15.12 33.80
CA HIS A 146 4.75 15.09 32.36
C HIS A 146 3.25 15.13 32.01
N ALA A 147 2.38 15.41 32.97
CA ALA A 147 0.99 15.73 32.67
C ALA A 147 0.87 17.18 32.15
N PRO A 148 -0.05 17.43 31.21
CA PRO A 148 -0.29 18.78 30.71
C PRO A 148 -0.82 19.67 31.84
N PRO A 149 -0.60 21.00 31.75
CA PRO A 149 -1.17 21.91 32.73
C PRO A 149 -2.68 21.98 32.59
N ARG A 150 -3.35 22.28 33.70
CA ARG A 150 -4.80 22.46 33.74
C ARG A 150 -5.25 23.72 33.00
N ASP A 151 -4.43 24.77 33.01
CA ASP A 151 -4.67 26.03 32.32
C ASP A 151 -3.48 26.37 31.40
N PHE A 152 -3.76 26.59 30.12
CA PHE A 152 -2.73 26.92 29.13
C PHE A 152 -2.26 28.37 29.21
N GLU A 153 -2.94 29.23 29.96
CA GLU A 153 -2.46 30.58 30.29
C GLU A 153 -1.30 30.55 31.30
N ASP A 154 -1.31 29.63 32.26
CA ASP A 154 -0.17 29.45 33.17
C ASP A 154 1.09 29.02 32.39
N TYR A 155 0.90 28.15 31.39
CA TYR A 155 1.97 27.75 30.48
C TYR A 155 2.42 28.89 29.57
N PHE A 156 1.48 29.69 29.05
CA PHE A 156 1.78 30.90 28.28
C PHE A 156 2.69 31.85 29.07
N ASP A 157 2.37 32.09 30.34
CA ASP A 157 3.15 33.00 31.20
C ASP A 157 4.56 32.49 31.47
N PHE A 158 4.72 31.18 31.69
CA PHE A 158 6.04 30.56 31.77
C PHE A 158 6.83 30.72 30.48
N VAL A 159 6.24 30.38 29.33
CA VAL A 159 6.90 30.47 28.02
C VAL A 159 7.30 31.93 27.73
N ARG A 160 6.43 32.89 28.05
CA ARG A 160 6.70 34.32 27.93
C ARG A 160 7.87 34.75 28.82
N ALA A 161 7.92 34.29 30.07
CA ALA A 161 9.04 34.56 30.99
C ALA A 161 10.36 33.94 30.49
N PHE A 162 10.30 32.74 29.93
CA PHE A 162 11.44 32.04 29.35
C PHE A 162 11.99 32.80 28.14
N VAL A 163 11.13 33.18 27.19
CA VAL A 163 11.54 33.88 25.96
C VAL A 163 12.02 35.30 26.28
N ALA A 164 11.39 36.01 27.22
CA ALA A 164 11.87 37.31 27.69
C ALA A 164 13.28 37.23 28.30
N ARG A 165 13.68 36.05 28.81
CA ARG A 165 15.00 35.82 29.41
C ARG A 165 16.04 35.35 28.40
N TYR A 166 15.66 34.48 27.47
CA TYR A 166 16.60 33.76 26.61
C TYR A 166 16.43 33.99 25.10
N GLY A 167 15.45 34.80 24.66
CA GLY A 167 15.14 35.05 23.25
C GLY A 167 16.35 35.50 22.42
N ASP A 168 17.21 36.36 22.96
CA ASP A 168 18.44 36.81 22.28
C ASP A 168 19.58 35.75 22.22
N GLN A 169 19.31 34.54 22.68
CA GLN A 169 20.30 33.46 22.85
C GLN A 169 19.82 32.11 22.35
N ILE A 170 18.51 31.93 22.09
CA ILE A 170 17.91 30.66 21.68
C ILE A 170 16.95 30.94 20.54
N ASP A 171 17.20 30.32 19.38
CA ASP A 171 16.36 30.49 18.19
C ASP A 171 15.34 29.34 18.02
N PHE A 172 15.56 28.16 18.63
CA PHE A 172 14.74 26.96 18.39
C PHE A 172 14.03 26.48 19.67
N TYR A 173 12.71 26.37 19.58
CA TYR A 173 11.85 26.01 20.72
C TYR A 173 11.00 24.79 20.35
N GLN A 174 11.17 23.69 21.08
CA GLN A 174 10.26 22.54 21.01
C GLN A 174 9.19 22.67 22.08
N VAL A 175 7.92 22.59 21.69
CA VAL A 175 6.80 22.65 22.62
C VAL A 175 6.36 21.25 23.00
N TRP A 176 6.63 20.85 24.24
CA TRP A 176 6.35 19.54 24.83
C TRP A 176 7.17 18.39 24.24
N ASP A 177 7.03 17.20 24.84
CA ASP A 177 7.60 15.96 24.31
C ASP A 177 6.65 14.77 24.49
N GLU A 178 6.51 13.95 23.45
CA GLU A 178 5.76 12.69 23.43
C GLU A 178 4.30 12.76 23.92
N PRO A 179 3.49 13.79 23.60
CA PRO A 179 2.11 13.93 24.10
C PRO A 179 1.17 12.80 23.64
N ASN A 180 1.63 11.96 22.72
CA ASN A 180 0.88 10.85 22.16
C ASN A 180 1.05 9.53 22.93
N ILE A 181 1.78 9.50 24.06
CA ILE A 181 1.90 8.32 24.92
C ILE A 181 1.81 8.64 26.41
N TYR A 182 1.48 7.63 27.22
CA TYR A 182 1.56 7.67 28.67
C TYR A 182 3.03 7.46 29.13
N PRO A 183 3.53 8.20 30.15
CA PRO A 183 2.81 9.15 31.03
C PRO A 183 2.82 10.61 30.54
N HIS A 184 3.24 10.89 29.31
CA HIS A 184 3.53 12.22 28.76
C HIS A 184 2.29 13.07 28.42
N TRP A 185 1.10 12.55 28.73
CA TRP A 185 -0.15 13.31 28.71
C TRP A 185 -1.03 13.09 29.96
N GLY A 186 -0.43 12.67 31.08
CA GLY A 186 -1.15 12.41 32.33
C GLY A 186 -1.87 11.05 32.39
N GLU A 187 -2.59 10.80 33.49
CA GLU A 187 -3.38 9.60 33.78
C GLU A 187 -4.73 9.60 33.01
N ARG A 188 -4.71 9.96 31.74
CA ARG A 188 -5.88 10.17 30.86
C ARG A 188 -5.59 9.72 29.43
N SER A 189 -6.62 9.72 28.59
CA SER A 189 -6.42 9.51 27.15
C SER A 189 -5.65 10.69 26.54
N VAL A 190 -4.79 10.40 25.57
CA VAL A 190 -4.08 11.43 24.80
C VAL A 190 -5.07 12.28 24.02
N ASP A 191 -4.77 13.58 23.88
CA ASP A 191 -5.68 14.55 23.25
C ASP A 191 -4.91 15.44 22.26
N PRO A 192 -4.89 15.10 20.96
CA PRO A 192 -4.22 15.89 19.94
C PRO A 192 -4.75 17.32 19.83
N ARG A 193 -6.05 17.54 20.08
CA ARG A 193 -6.68 18.87 19.98
C ARG A 193 -6.23 19.76 21.14
N ALA A 194 -6.26 19.23 22.36
CA ALA A 194 -5.76 19.95 23.54
C ALA A 194 -4.25 20.25 23.41
N TYR A 195 -3.47 19.32 22.87
CA TYR A 195 -2.06 19.59 22.54
C TYR A 195 -1.91 20.73 21.52
N VAL A 196 -2.75 20.79 20.47
CA VAL A 196 -2.72 21.90 19.51
C VAL A 196 -3.10 23.25 20.13
N ASP A 197 -4.03 23.27 21.08
CA ASP A 197 -4.37 24.49 21.82
C ASP A 197 -3.19 24.94 22.72
N MET A 198 -2.50 24.01 23.38
CA MET A 198 -1.26 24.30 24.12
C MET A 198 -0.13 24.78 23.20
N LEU A 199 0.05 24.14 22.05
CA LEU A 199 1.01 24.53 21.01
C LEU A 199 0.72 25.94 20.50
N ARG A 200 -0.55 26.26 20.23
CA ARG A 200 -0.99 27.60 19.84
C ARG A 200 -0.62 28.63 20.91
N SER A 201 -0.89 28.33 22.19
CA SER A 201 -0.57 29.20 23.32
C SER A 201 0.94 29.48 23.39
N ALA A 202 1.76 28.44 23.42
CA ALA A 202 3.22 28.56 23.49
C ALA A 202 3.81 29.26 22.26
N ALA A 203 3.41 28.88 21.05
CA ALA A 203 3.88 29.51 19.82
C ALA A 203 3.55 31.01 19.76
N THR A 204 2.40 31.40 20.33
CA THR A 204 2.02 32.81 20.44
C THR A 204 2.93 33.55 21.42
N ALA A 205 3.20 32.99 22.60
CA ALA A 205 4.13 33.58 23.58
C ALA A 205 5.55 33.73 23.00
N ILE A 206 6.03 32.68 22.33
CA ILE A 206 7.35 32.66 21.66
C ILE A 206 7.43 33.78 20.63
N ARG A 207 6.51 33.81 19.66
CA ARG A 207 6.55 34.80 18.57
C ARG A 207 6.30 36.25 19.01
N GLN A 208 5.67 36.45 20.17
CA GLN A 208 5.54 37.78 20.78
C GLN A 208 6.86 38.28 21.39
N GLY A 209 7.65 37.39 21.99
CA GLY A 209 8.94 37.73 22.59
C GLY A 209 10.10 37.72 21.59
N ASP A 210 10.04 36.83 20.61
CA ASP A 210 11.03 36.66 19.55
C ASP A 210 10.33 36.33 18.21
N PRO A 211 10.11 37.32 17.33
CA PRO A 211 9.48 37.11 16.02
C PRO A 211 10.30 36.26 15.05
N SER A 212 11.60 36.06 15.30
CA SER A 212 12.49 35.22 14.48
C SER A 212 12.57 33.77 14.95
N ALA A 213 12.02 33.45 16.11
CA ALA A 213 12.05 32.10 16.70
C ALA A 213 11.42 31.05 15.77
N VAL A 214 12.04 29.86 15.78
CA VAL A 214 11.59 28.67 15.07
C VAL A 214 10.92 27.73 16.07
N VAL A 215 9.65 27.42 15.81
CA VAL A 215 8.85 26.55 16.68
C VAL A 215 8.82 25.12 16.13
N LEU A 216 9.29 24.16 16.91
CA LEU A 216 9.12 22.73 16.66
C LEU A 216 7.83 22.25 17.35
N SER A 217 7.10 21.34 16.70
CA SER A 217 6.09 20.53 17.41
C SER A 217 6.75 19.69 18.51
N ALA A 218 5.96 19.06 19.38
CA ALA A 218 6.41 18.00 20.24
C ALA A 218 7.05 16.87 19.43
N GLY A 219 8.06 16.21 20.01
CA GLY A 219 8.61 14.97 19.49
C GLY A 219 7.56 13.87 19.61
N LEU A 220 7.01 13.42 18.48
CA LEU A 220 6.01 12.35 18.50
C LEU A 220 6.69 10.98 18.63
N ALA A 221 6.29 10.23 19.66
CA ALA A 221 6.80 8.89 19.94
C ALA A 221 6.22 7.86 18.97
N PRO A 222 7.03 6.95 18.37
CA PRO A 222 6.51 5.93 17.47
C PRO A 222 5.56 4.97 18.20
N ASN A 223 4.33 4.89 17.73
CA ASN A 223 3.33 4.00 18.30
C ASN A 223 2.39 3.45 17.21
N ILE A 224 1.71 2.33 17.47
CA ILE A 224 0.76 1.68 16.54
C ILE A 224 -0.66 1.60 17.11
N GLU A 225 -0.86 1.98 18.37
CA GLU A 225 -2.15 1.97 19.05
C GLU A 225 -3.08 3.03 18.44
N GLU A 226 -4.38 2.74 18.39
CA GLU A 226 -5.37 3.61 17.75
C GLU A 226 -5.80 4.79 18.66
N GLY A 227 -5.60 4.68 19.97
CA GLY A 227 -5.99 5.70 20.94
C GLY A 227 -6.13 5.16 22.36
N GLY A 228 -6.57 6.03 23.29
CA GLY A 228 -6.56 5.75 24.73
C GLY A 228 -5.36 6.43 25.39
N PRO A 229 -4.65 5.78 26.34
CA PRO A 229 -3.47 6.37 26.97
C PRO A 229 -2.27 6.50 26.01
N ASN A 230 -2.33 5.86 24.83
CA ASN A 230 -1.35 5.97 23.77
C ASN A 230 -2.04 6.09 22.41
N MET A 231 -1.39 6.74 21.45
CA MET A 231 -1.85 6.85 20.06
C MET A 231 -0.66 6.85 19.11
N SER A 232 -0.84 6.20 17.96
CA SER A 232 0.05 6.25 16.81
C SER A 232 0.39 7.70 16.45
N ASP A 233 1.68 8.01 16.37
CA ASP A 233 2.24 9.29 15.91
C ASP A 233 1.64 9.76 14.58
N ALA A 234 1.34 8.83 13.66
CA ALA A 234 0.73 9.17 12.38
C ALA A 234 -0.75 9.57 12.51
N LEU A 235 -1.50 8.93 13.42
CA LEU A 235 -2.89 9.29 13.72
C LEU A 235 -2.95 10.59 14.53
N PHE A 236 -2.09 10.71 15.54
CA PHE A 236 -1.96 11.91 16.36
C PHE A 236 -1.61 13.14 15.50
N LEU A 237 -0.66 13.01 14.57
CA LEU A 237 -0.32 14.06 13.62
C LEU A 237 -1.48 14.42 12.68
N GLN A 238 -2.24 13.43 12.21
CA GLN A 238 -3.41 13.68 11.38
C GLN A 238 -4.47 14.49 12.16
N GLU A 239 -4.76 14.12 13.41
CA GLU A 239 -5.68 14.86 14.27
C GLU A 239 -5.15 16.25 14.66
N MET A 240 -3.83 16.41 14.80
CA MET A 240 -3.21 17.73 14.96
C MET A 240 -3.53 18.65 13.77
N TYR A 241 -3.41 18.15 12.53
CA TYR A 241 -3.75 18.94 11.34
C TYR A 241 -5.23 19.30 11.28
N GLU A 242 -6.12 18.38 11.66
CA GLU A 242 -7.56 18.62 11.76
C GLU A 242 -7.92 19.67 12.82
N ALA A 243 -7.10 19.79 13.86
CA ALA A 243 -7.19 20.83 14.88
C ALA A 243 -6.54 22.17 14.44
N GLY A 244 -5.92 22.23 13.26
CA GLY A 244 -5.32 23.44 12.71
C GLY A 244 -3.85 23.66 13.12
N ALA A 245 -3.11 22.61 13.49
CA ALA A 245 -1.72 22.71 13.94
C ALA A 245 -0.77 23.41 12.95
N ARG A 246 -1.08 23.37 11.64
CA ARG A 246 -0.21 23.87 10.57
C ARG A 246 0.33 25.28 10.80
N SER A 247 -0.43 26.19 11.42
CA SER A 247 0.03 27.58 11.60
C SER A 247 0.91 27.79 12.84
N TYR A 248 1.06 26.79 13.70
CA TYR A 248 1.63 26.91 15.04
C TYR A 248 2.98 26.23 15.23
N PHE A 249 3.51 25.57 14.19
CA PHE A 249 4.88 25.06 14.17
C PHE A 249 5.53 25.29 12.79
N ASP A 250 6.84 25.42 12.78
CA ASP A 250 7.68 25.63 11.60
C ASP A 250 8.40 24.33 11.18
N ILE A 251 8.64 23.43 12.13
CA ILE A 251 9.30 22.14 11.92
C ILE A 251 8.50 21.04 12.64
N LEU A 252 8.26 19.91 11.97
CA LEU A 252 7.71 18.72 12.64
C LEU A 252 8.83 17.97 13.35
N ALA A 253 8.70 17.75 14.66
CA ALA A 253 9.61 16.92 15.44
C ALA A 253 9.10 15.48 15.52
N ILE A 254 9.97 14.52 15.21
CA ILE A 254 9.66 13.08 15.21
C ILE A 254 10.77 12.27 15.87
N GLN A 255 10.47 11.06 16.31
CA GLN A 255 11.45 10.19 16.95
C GLN A 255 11.62 8.82 16.23
N PRO A 256 12.20 8.75 15.03
CA PRO A 256 12.20 7.55 14.19
C PRO A 256 13.22 6.51 14.69
N TYR A 257 12.95 5.84 15.82
CA TYR A 257 13.81 4.76 16.30
C TYR A 257 13.84 3.56 15.35
N GLY A 258 14.96 2.87 15.35
CA GLY A 258 15.16 1.69 14.52
C GLY A 258 14.47 0.41 15.00
N PHE A 259 14.16 0.33 16.30
CA PHE A 259 13.61 -0.85 16.97
C PHE A 259 14.34 -2.14 16.54
N TRP A 260 13.58 -3.15 16.10
CA TRP A 260 14.07 -4.47 15.68
C TRP A 260 14.46 -4.55 14.19
N SER A 261 14.40 -3.43 13.48
CA SER A 261 14.60 -3.37 12.02
C SER A 261 15.95 -2.77 11.65
N GLY A 262 16.38 -2.99 10.40
CA GLY A 262 17.56 -2.34 9.85
C GLY A 262 17.23 -0.96 9.26
N PRO A 263 18.24 -0.09 9.08
CA PRO A 263 18.05 1.23 8.48
C PRO A 263 17.57 1.19 7.02
N GLU A 264 17.71 0.06 6.33
CA GLU A 264 17.26 -0.15 4.94
C GLU A 264 15.86 -0.79 4.83
N ASP A 265 15.18 -1.05 5.95
CA ASP A 265 13.80 -1.54 5.92
C ASP A 265 12.87 -0.42 5.45
N ARG A 266 12.32 -0.53 4.24
CA ARG A 266 11.51 0.51 3.58
C ARG A 266 10.01 0.42 3.86
N ARG A 267 9.56 -0.56 4.66
CA ARG A 267 8.15 -0.67 5.05
C ARG A 267 7.75 0.56 5.86
N ALA A 268 6.71 1.25 5.43
CA ALA A 268 6.16 2.43 6.11
C ALA A 268 4.64 2.25 6.22
N GLU A 269 4.22 1.57 7.29
CA GLU A 269 2.84 1.14 7.54
C GLU A 269 2.42 1.55 8.95
N LEU A 270 1.13 1.81 9.16
CA LEU A 270 0.60 2.21 10.47
C LEU A 270 0.89 1.18 11.56
N SER A 271 0.88 -0.11 11.21
CA SER A 271 1.11 -1.24 12.11
C SER A 271 2.58 -1.58 12.40
N LEU A 272 3.53 -0.74 11.96
CA LEU A 272 4.96 -1.01 12.12
C LEU A 272 5.70 0.20 12.69
N THR A 273 6.54 -0.07 13.69
CA THR A 273 7.54 0.88 14.21
C THR A 273 8.92 0.53 13.63
N ASN A 274 9.50 1.45 12.86
CA ASN A 274 10.86 1.35 12.33
C ASN A 274 11.37 2.74 11.93
N PHE A 275 12.62 2.80 11.46
CA PHE A 275 13.24 4.05 11.00
C PHE A 275 12.49 4.68 9.81
N SER A 276 11.96 3.87 8.88
CA SER A 276 11.18 4.34 7.72
C SER A 276 9.82 4.92 8.07
N ARG A 277 9.38 4.85 9.33
CA ARG A 277 8.17 5.51 9.81
C ARG A 277 8.19 7.03 9.60
N ALA A 278 9.38 7.64 9.53
CA ALA A 278 9.54 9.03 9.09
C ALA A 278 8.88 9.31 7.72
N ILE A 279 8.91 8.35 6.78
CA ILE A 279 8.27 8.48 5.47
C ILE A 279 6.74 8.50 5.61
N LEU A 280 6.18 7.73 6.55
CA LEU A 280 4.74 7.73 6.82
C LEU A 280 4.28 9.10 7.34
N LEU A 281 5.02 9.68 8.30
CA LEU A 281 4.73 11.02 8.83
C LEU A 281 4.87 12.10 7.75
N ARG A 282 5.90 12.00 6.90
CA ARG A 282 6.05 12.87 5.73
C ARG A 282 4.82 12.79 4.80
N GLN A 283 4.32 11.59 4.53
CA GLN A 283 3.11 11.40 3.72
C GLN A 283 1.87 12.03 4.37
N VAL A 284 1.77 12.02 5.71
CA VAL A 284 0.70 12.74 6.43
C VAL A 284 0.85 14.26 6.23
N MET A 285 2.04 14.83 6.34
CA MET A 285 2.27 16.27 6.08
C MET A 285 1.87 16.64 4.64
N GLU A 286 2.28 15.84 3.65
CA GLU A 286 1.97 16.10 2.24
C GLU A 286 0.47 16.07 1.96
N ARG A 287 -0.26 15.09 2.53
CA ARG A 287 -1.73 15.01 2.44
C ARG A 287 -2.42 16.24 3.04
N ASN A 288 -1.84 16.80 4.10
CA ASN A 288 -2.32 18.02 4.75
C ASN A 288 -1.72 19.31 4.17
N ARG A 289 -1.09 19.23 2.98
CA ARG A 289 -0.49 20.34 2.24
C ARG A 289 0.62 21.08 2.99
N ASP A 290 1.27 20.44 3.95
CA ASP A 290 2.39 20.99 4.75
C ASP A 290 3.75 20.39 4.33
N GLY A 291 3.84 19.92 3.08
CA GLY A 291 5.07 19.33 2.52
C GLY A 291 6.22 20.34 2.31
N ASP A 292 5.98 21.63 2.53
CA ASP A 292 6.94 22.72 2.43
C ASP A 292 7.70 22.98 3.74
N LYS A 293 7.46 22.20 4.80
CA LYS A 293 8.21 22.26 6.06
C LYS A 293 9.18 21.09 6.22
N ALA A 294 10.24 21.35 6.98
CA ALA A 294 11.20 20.35 7.36
C ALA A 294 10.66 19.41 8.45
N ILE A 295 11.24 18.22 8.50
CA ILE A 295 11.10 17.27 9.61
C ILE A 295 12.45 17.17 10.31
N PHE A 296 12.46 17.26 11.64
CA PHE A 296 13.64 16.98 12.45
C PHE A 296 13.45 15.65 13.17
N ALA A 297 14.45 14.76 13.09
CA ALA A 297 14.51 13.58 13.94
C ALA A 297 15.09 14.02 15.29
N VAL A 298 14.22 14.48 16.20
CA VAL A 298 14.64 15.01 17.50
C VAL A 298 15.15 13.92 18.45
N GLU A 299 14.82 12.67 18.16
CA GLU A 299 15.46 11.52 18.77
C GLU A 299 15.50 10.33 17.81
N PHE A 300 16.68 9.74 17.58
CA PHE A 300 16.77 8.49 16.82
C PHE A 300 17.97 7.64 17.21
N GLY A 301 17.91 6.37 16.79
CA GLY A 301 19.02 5.43 16.92
C GLY A 301 18.56 4.00 17.18
N TRP A 302 19.54 3.15 17.46
CA TRP A 302 19.36 1.79 17.95
C TRP A 302 19.89 1.70 19.37
N ASN A 303 19.26 0.88 20.19
CA ASN A 303 19.67 0.68 21.57
C ASN A 303 20.71 -0.46 21.64
N ALA A 304 21.76 -0.32 22.45
CA ALA A 304 22.76 -1.36 22.68
C ALA A 304 23.12 -1.46 24.17
N LEU A 305 22.48 -2.39 24.86
CA LEU A 305 22.78 -2.73 26.24
C LEU A 305 23.97 -3.70 26.33
N PRO A 306 24.69 -3.70 27.47
CA PRO A 306 25.72 -4.70 27.75
C PRO A 306 25.19 -6.14 27.60
N ALA A 307 26.06 -7.06 27.17
CA ALA A 307 25.69 -8.47 26.97
C ALA A 307 25.12 -9.13 28.24
N VAL A 308 25.54 -8.67 29.42
CA VAL A 308 24.96 -9.02 30.72
C VAL A 308 24.25 -7.78 31.26
N TRP A 309 22.97 -7.63 30.91
CA TRP A 309 22.12 -6.54 31.40
C TRP A 309 21.32 -6.99 32.62
N ALA A 310 21.44 -6.24 33.71
CA ALA A 310 20.77 -6.53 34.99
C ALA A 310 19.57 -5.61 35.28
N GLY A 311 19.30 -4.63 34.40
CA GLY A 311 18.22 -3.67 34.55
C GLY A 311 16.92 -4.07 33.85
N ARG A 312 16.03 -3.10 33.63
CA ARG A 312 14.73 -3.32 32.97
C ARG A 312 14.92 -3.64 31.48
N PRO A 313 14.12 -4.52 30.87
CA PRO A 313 14.23 -4.82 29.45
C PRO A 313 13.98 -3.57 28.58
N SER A 314 14.72 -3.43 27.49
CA SER A 314 14.56 -2.33 26.54
C SER A 314 13.32 -2.52 25.67
N LEU A 315 12.48 -1.48 25.58
CA LEU A 315 11.32 -1.43 24.68
C LEU A 315 11.73 -1.27 23.21
N TRP A 316 12.91 -0.68 22.97
CA TRP A 316 13.48 -0.49 21.62
C TRP A 316 14.27 -1.71 21.11
N GLY A 317 14.39 -2.74 21.93
CA GLY A 317 15.30 -3.85 21.71
C GLY A 317 16.74 -3.54 22.11
N SER A 318 17.66 -4.45 21.81
CA SER A 318 19.08 -4.27 22.12
C SER A 318 19.96 -4.98 21.11
N ASP A 319 20.85 -4.22 20.47
CA ASP A 319 21.88 -4.70 19.55
C ASP A 319 23.23 -4.89 20.26
N ALA A 320 24.17 -5.55 19.57
CA ALA A 320 25.59 -5.39 19.88
C ALA A 320 26.06 -3.98 19.50
N GLU A 321 26.99 -3.40 20.27
CA GLU A 321 27.49 -2.03 20.07
C GLU A 321 28.02 -1.76 18.64
N SER A 322 28.66 -2.75 18.02
CA SER A 322 29.14 -2.65 16.62
C SER A 322 28.02 -2.69 15.58
N LEU A 323 26.88 -3.32 15.90
CA LEU A 323 25.70 -3.30 15.04
C LEU A 323 24.94 -1.99 15.20
N GLN A 324 24.81 -1.47 16.43
CA GLN A 324 24.26 -0.14 16.70
C GLN A 324 25.00 0.94 15.91
N ALA A 325 26.34 0.94 15.96
CA ALA A 325 27.16 1.89 15.22
C ALA A 325 26.89 1.85 13.71
N ARG A 326 26.95 0.65 13.11
CA ARG A 326 26.69 0.47 11.67
C ARG A 326 25.27 0.88 11.26
N ARG A 327 24.25 0.50 12.04
CA ARG A 327 22.85 0.83 11.72
C ARG A 327 22.58 2.32 11.81
N THR A 328 23.11 2.98 12.84
CA THR A 328 22.93 4.43 13.07
C THR A 328 23.60 5.26 11.97
N LEU A 329 24.83 4.92 11.58
CA LEU A 329 25.52 5.60 10.48
C LEU A 329 24.82 5.38 9.14
N ALA A 330 24.40 4.14 8.84
CA ALA A 330 23.67 3.85 7.62
C ALA A 330 22.30 4.56 7.59
N ALA A 331 21.63 4.73 8.72
CA ALA A 331 20.40 5.51 8.83
C ALA A 331 20.63 6.99 8.51
N LEU A 332 21.68 7.58 9.09
CA LEU A 332 22.08 8.97 8.83
C LEU A 332 22.42 9.18 7.35
N GLU A 333 23.24 8.30 6.77
CA GLU A 333 23.57 8.36 5.35
C GLU A 333 22.35 8.18 4.44
N ARG A 334 21.45 7.25 4.77
CA ARG A 334 20.23 7.01 3.99
C ARG A 334 19.32 8.23 4.02
N ALA A 335 19.05 8.79 5.21
CA ALA A 335 18.22 9.98 5.35
C ALA A 335 18.81 11.15 4.54
N GLN A 336 20.12 11.40 4.65
CA GLN A 336 20.78 12.43 3.87
C GLN A 336 20.68 12.20 2.36
N ARG A 337 20.87 10.96 1.88
CA ARG A 337 20.78 10.63 0.44
C ARG A 337 19.37 10.66 -0.15
N GLU A 338 18.35 10.40 0.67
CA GLU A 338 17.00 10.11 0.19
C GLU A 338 15.95 11.13 0.61
N TRP A 339 16.14 11.83 1.73
CA TRP A 339 15.13 12.66 2.40
C TRP A 339 15.57 14.13 2.46
N PRO A 340 15.51 14.88 1.35
CA PRO A 340 15.89 16.31 1.33
C PRO A 340 14.96 17.20 2.17
N TRP A 341 13.88 16.64 2.71
CA TRP A 341 12.96 17.25 3.67
C TRP A 341 13.36 16.99 5.14
N MET A 342 14.32 16.10 5.40
CA MET A 342 14.86 15.81 6.73
C MET A 342 15.99 16.79 7.05
N GLY A 343 15.79 17.61 8.09
CA GLY A 343 16.81 18.51 8.60
C GLY A 343 17.74 17.83 9.61
N ALA A 344 17.87 18.41 10.81
CA ALA A 344 18.74 17.86 11.83
C ALA A 344 18.24 16.50 12.35
N MET A 345 19.18 15.60 12.60
CA MET A 345 18.96 14.28 13.20
C MET A 345 19.78 14.16 14.48
N LEU A 346 19.09 13.98 15.60
CA LEU A 346 19.65 14.03 16.94
C LEU A 346 19.76 12.63 17.55
N ILE A 347 20.98 12.21 17.85
CA ILE A 347 21.24 10.94 18.53
C ILE A 347 20.55 10.94 19.90
N ALA A 348 19.96 9.80 20.23
CA ALA A 348 19.06 9.67 21.37
C ALA A 348 19.61 10.17 22.71
N HIS A 349 20.87 9.88 23.08
CA HIS A 349 21.48 10.47 24.28
C HIS A 349 23.00 10.59 24.19
N LEU A 350 23.56 11.74 24.59
CA LEU A 350 24.98 11.84 24.92
C LEU A 350 25.28 11.02 26.18
N GLN A 351 24.63 11.38 27.29
CA GLN A 351 24.68 10.68 28.56
C GLN A 351 23.37 10.95 29.33
N PRO A 352 22.48 9.96 29.50
CA PRO A 352 21.16 10.19 30.08
C PRO A 352 21.25 10.48 31.58
N ASN A 353 20.40 11.37 32.09
CA ASN A 353 20.22 11.62 33.52
C ASN A 353 19.17 10.64 34.09
N ALA A 354 19.53 9.35 34.09
CA ALA A 354 18.65 8.25 34.48
C ALA A 354 19.39 7.23 35.36
N PRO A 355 18.68 6.45 36.20
CA PRO A 355 19.24 5.32 36.94
C PRO A 355 20.03 4.34 36.03
N LEU A 356 21.08 3.72 36.56
CA LEU A 356 21.97 2.83 35.77
C LEU A 356 21.29 1.54 35.28
N ASP A 357 20.17 1.17 35.87
CA ASP A 357 19.33 0.03 35.47
C ASP A 357 18.25 0.40 34.44
N ASP A 358 18.25 1.64 33.96
CA ASP A 358 17.36 2.12 32.91
C ASP A 358 17.89 1.75 31.50
N PRO A 359 17.06 1.11 30.65
CA PRO A 359 17.47 0.73 29.30
C PRO A 359 17.84 1.91 28.39
N VAL A 360 17.50 3.15 28.75
CA VAL A 360 17.91 4.36 28.02
C VAL A 360 19.44 4.48 27.89
N TRP A 361 20.20 3.91 28.85
CA TRP A 361 21.66 3.83 28.78
C TRP A 361 22.16 3.07 27.55
N GLY A 362 21.33 2.23 26.93
CA GLY A 362 21.66 1.56 25.67
C GLY A 362 21.87 2.53 24.51
N PHE A 363 21.33 3.74 24.56
CA PHE A 363 21.53 4.79 23.54
C PHE A 363 22.71 5.72 23.82
N ALA A 364 23.25 5.72 25.04
CA ALA A 364 24.25 6.69 25.48
C ALA A 364 25.52 6.62 24.61
N LEU A 365 26.04 7.78 24.22
CA LEU A 365 27.34 7.92 23.54
C LEU A 365 28.53 7.90 24.50
N LEU A 366 28.30 8.27 25.75
CA LEU A 366 29.27 8.17 26.84
C LEU A 366 28.78 7.12 27.85
N ASP A 367 29.71 6.33 28.40
CA ASP A 367 29.39 5.43 29.50
C ASP A 367 29.09 6.19 30.81
N SER A 368 28.72 5.50 31.88
CA SER A 368 28.41 6.12 33.18
C SER A 368 29.57 6.89 33.80
N SER A 369 30.82 6.61 33.39
CA SER A 369 32.04 7.27 33.84
C SER A 369 32.47 8.41 32.92
N GLY A 370 31.74 8.67 31.84
CA GLY A 370 32.02 9.73 30.87
C GLY A 370 33.01 9.33 29.76
N HIS A 371 33.32 8.04 29.58
CA HIS A 371 34.18 7.60 28.48
C HIS A 371 33.40 7.41 27.18
N PRO A 372 33.95 7.82 26.02
CA PRO A 372 33.34 7.60 24.73
C PRO A 372 33.15 6.13 24.36
N ARG A 373 31.92 5.80 23.95
CA ARG A 373 31.53 4.49 23.39
C ARG A 373 31.87 4.38 21.90
N LEU A 374 31.68 3.19 21.32
CA LEU A 374 32.01 2.95 19.91
C LEU A 374 31.23 3.89 18.97
N LEU A 375 29.92 4.04 19.16
CA LEU A 375 29.09 4.90 18.31
C LEU A 375 29.60 6.36 18.30
N TYR A 376 30.03 6.91 19.45
CA TYR A 376 30.63 8.25 19.50
C TYR A 376 31.86 8.36 18.59
N ARG A 377 32.79 7.39 18.69
CA ARG A 377 34.05 7.42 17.93
C ARG A 377 33.81 7.28 16.42
N GLU A 378 32.85 6.46 16.04
CA GLU A 378 32.47 6.29 14.64
C GLU A 378 31.77 7.54 14.10
N LEU A 379 30.90 8.19 14.88
CA LEU A 379 30.29 9.47 14.50
C LEU A 379 31.31 10.61 14.39
N ALA A 380 32.28 10.67 15.31
CA ALA A 380 33.38 11.64 15.25
C ALA A 380 34.25 11.44 14.01
N THR A 381 34.45 10.19 13.59
CA THR A 381 35.20 9.86 12.38
C THR A 381 34.39 10.20 11.12
N TRP A 382 33.09 9.88 11.12
CA TRP A 382 32.17 10.18 10.01
C TRP A 382 32.03 11.69 9.77
N SER A 383 31.94 12.48 10.83
CA SER A 383 31.81 13.94 10.76
C SER A 383 33.14 14.67 10.51
N GLY A 384 34.27 13.99 10.69
CA GLY A 384 35.61 14.58 10.76
C GLY A 384 35.88 15.40 12.03
N GLY A 385 35.03 15.25 13.06
CA GLY A 385 35.16 15.88 14.36
C GLY A 385 34.94 17.40 14.33
N ALA A 386 35.59 18.13 15.24
CA ALA A 386 35.34 19.56 15.44
C ALA A 386 35.58 20.44 14.19
N GLY A 387 36.44 20.01 13.27
CA GLY A 387 36.80 20.74 12.04
C GLY A 387 36.43 20.04 10.73
N GLY A 388 35.69 18.93 10.80
CA GLY A 388 35.29 18.19 9.61
C GLY A 388 34.09 18.82 8.89
N THR A 389 34.04 18.64 7.58
CA THR A 389 32.92 19.04 6.73
C THR A 389 32.23 17.81 6.18
N VAL A 390 30.91 17.77 6.32
CA VAL A 390 30.07 16.72 5.72
C VAL A 390 29.72 17.14 4.28
N PRO A 391 29.67 16.21 3.30
CA PRO A 391 29.25 16.54 1.94
C PRO A 391 27.84 17.13 1.88
N PHE A 392 27.59 17.96 0.86
CA PHE A 392 26.25 18.44 0.52
C PHE A 392 25.44 17.30 -0.08
N TYR A 393 24.35 16.91 0.55
CA TYR A 393 23.42 15.91 0.03
C TYR A 393 22.28 16.55 -0.78
N PRO A 394 21.35 15.80 -1.41
CA PRO A 394 20.23 16.41 -2.10
C PRO A 394 19.47 17.38 -1.19
N GLY A 395 19.32 18.63 -1.62
CA GLY A 395 18.86 19.73 -0.77
C GLY A 395 19.12 21.10 -1.39
N ALA A 396 18.43 22.13 -0.89
CA ALA A 396 18.62 23.52 -1.28
C ALA A 396 19.29 24.30 -0.15
N TYR A 397 20.57 24.59 -0.32
CA TYR A 397 21.46 25.15 0.71
C TYR A 397 21.61 26.64 0.49
N SER A 398 21.13 27.43 1.45
CA SER A 398 21.40 28.87 1.47
C SER A 398 22.81 29.10 2.01
N ILE A 399 23.60 29.94 1.34
CA ILE A 399 24.95 30.30 1.81
C ILE A 399 24.93 31.34 2.94
N HIS A 400 23.75 31.88 3.25
CA HIS A 400 23.54 32.81 4.36
C HIS A 400 22.98 32.12 5.61
N ASP A 401 22.77 30.79 5.58
CA ASP A 401 22.22 30.06 6.72
C ASP A 401 23.33 29.70 7.73
N PRO A 402 23.27 30.22 8.97
CA PRO A 402 24.26 29.91 10.00
C PRO A 402 24.29 28.42 10.37
N ALA A 403 23.21 27.67 10.12
CA ALA A 403 23.15 26.23 10.38
C ALA A 403 24.05 25.38 9.47
N TYR A 404 24.62 25.98 8.41
CA TYR A 404 25.60 25.34 7.53
C TYR A 404 26.98 25.98 7.55
N ALA A 405 27.20 27.07 8.26
CA ALA A 405 28.45 27.80 8.16
C ALA A 405 29.51 27.22 9.11
N PRO A 406 30.50 26.43 8.63
CA PRO A 406 31.82 26.61 9.20
C PRO A 406 32.27 28.01 8.77
N VAL A 407 32.83 28.75 9.71
CA VAL A 407 33.52 30.05 9.53
C VAL A 407 34.50 30.06 8.33
N GLN A 408 34.88 28.90 7.78
CA GLN A 408 35.69 28.74 6.57
C GLN A 408 35.01 29.15 5.26
N TRP A 409 33.70 28.93 5.08
CA TRP A 409 33.07 29.13 3.77
C TRP A 409 32.94 30.59 3.37
N TRP A 410 32.53 31.45 4.30
CA TRP A 410 32.51 32.90 4.10
C TRP A 410 33.93 33.44 3.83
N ALA A 411 34.94 32.93 4.54
CA ALA A 411 36.32 33.35 4.38
C ALA A 411 36.95 32.94 3.02
N ASP A 412 36.45 31.88 2.39
CA ASP A 412 36.96 31.38 1.10
C ASP A 412 36.23 32.03 -0.09
N LEU A 413 34.91 32.26 0.03
CA LEU A 413 34.12 33.05 -0.92
C LEU A 413 34.58 34.52 -0.97
N ASP A 414 34.91 35.14 0.16
CA ASP A 414 35.52 36.47 0.22
C ASP A 414 36.90 36.52 -0.47
N ARG A 415 37.58 35.37 -0.57
CA ARG A 415 38.84 35.19 -1.31
C ARG A 415 38.64 34.80 -2.78
N GLY A 416 37.39 34.72 -3.25
CA GLY A 416 37.04 34.43 -4.64
C GLY A 416 37.14 32.95 -5.03
N SER A 417 37.20 32.01 -4.08
CA SER A 417 37.21 30.58 -4.40
C SER A 417 36.48 29.71 -3.38
N LEU A 418 35.66 28.76 -3.81
CA LEU A 418 34.89 27.86 -2.97
C LEU A 418 35.19 26.40 -3.36
N VAL A 419 35.48 25.56 -2.38
CA VAL A 419 35.69 24.12 -2.58
C VAL A 419 34.78 23.34 -1.64
N PHE A 420 33.97 22.43 -2.19
CA PHE A 420 33.12 21.57 -1.39
C PHE A 420 32.83 20.22 -2.04
N ASP A 421 32.52 19.24 -1.18
CA ASP A 421 32.09 17.92 -1.61
C ASP A 421 30.55 17.84 -1.61
N PHE A 422 29.96 17.17 -2.59
CA PHE A 422 28.53 16.88 -2.60
C PHE A 422 28.24 15.44 -3.02
N TRP A 423 27.18 14.85 -2.47
CA TRP A 423 26.63 13.59 -2.91
C TRP A 423 25.38 13.83 -3.76
N GLY A 424 25.38 13.39 -5.01
CA GLY A 424 24.23 13.56 -5.90
C GLY A 424 24.57 13.24 -7.34
N THR A 425 23.67 13.61 -8.26
CA THR A 425 23.91 13.47 -9.71
C THR A 425 23.90 14.82 -10.44
N ARG A 426 23.52 15.90 -9.76
CA ARG A 426 23.42 17.25 -10.31
C ARG A 426 23.66 18.31 -9.23
N VAL A 427 24.32 19.39 -9.62
CA VAL A 427 24.53 20.58 -8.77
C VAL A 427 24.26 21.85 -9.56
N ASP A 428 23.40 22.71 -8.99
CA ASP A 428 23.03 24.01 -9.50
C ASP A 428 23.44 25.11 -8.50
N LEU A 429 23.76 26.30 -8.99
CA LEU A 429 23.95 27.52 -8.20
C LEU A 429 22.83 28.51 -8.45
N LYS A 430 22.46 29.26 -7.41
CA LYS A 430 21.64 30.47 -7.53
C LYS A 430 22.57 31.68 -7.37
N VAL A 431 22.66 32.53 -8.38
CA VAL A 431 23.65 33.62 -8.43
C VAL A 431 23.00 34.98 -8.70
N GLN A 432 23.62 36.05 -8.21
CA GLN A 432 23.24 37.42 -8.54
C GLN A 432 24.09 37.94 -9.71
N PRO A 433 23.49 38.21 -10.89
CA PRO A 433 24.23 38.74 -12.03
C PRO A 433 24.68 40.19 -11.83
N PRO A 434 25.75 40.66 -12.52
CA PRO A 434 26.60 39.89 -13.43
C PRO A 434 27.50 38.91 -12.67
N PHE A 435 27.53 37.65 -13.12
CA PHE A 435 28.28 36.58 -12.46
C PHE A 435 29.29 35.93 -13.43
N THR A 436 30.53 35.76 -12.99
CA THR A 436 31.59 35.09 -13.75
C THR A 436 32.41 34.21 -12.83
N ALA A 437 32.48 32.91 -13.13
CA ALA A 437 33.27 31.96 -12.36
C ALA A 437 33.90 30.88 -13.25
N GLU A 438 35.00 30.30 -12.79
CA GLU A 438 35.58 29.07 -13.32
C GLU A 438 35.22 27.91 -12.40
N SER A 439 34.66 26.84 -12.96
CA SER A 439 34.23 25.66 -12.20
C SER A 439 35.02 24.42 -12.64
N THR A 440 35.54 23.66 -11.69
CA THR A 440 36.23 22.38 -11.93
C THR A 440 35.56 21.32 -11.07
N LEU A 441 35.17 20.20 -11.67
CA LEU A 441 34.51 19.09 -10.98
C LEU A 441 35.41 17.86 -11.02
N ASP A 442 35.74 17.30 -9.86
CA ASP A 442 36.65 16.16 -9.71
C ASP A 442 37.97 16.38 -10.50
N SER A 443 38.25 15.51 -11.46
CA SER A 443 39.39 15.59 -12.39
C SER A 443 38.99 16.06 -13.80
N LEU A 444 37.78 16.58 -13.99
CA LEU A 444 37.31 17.10 -15.28
C LEU A 444 37.94 18.47 -15.56
N PRO A 445 38.12 18.84 -16.85
CA PRO A 445 38.67 20.15 -17.22
C PRO A 445 37.79 21.30 -16.73
N ALA A 446 38.43 22.42 -16.39
CA ALA A 446 37.75 23.61 -15.92
C ALA A 446 36.80 24.19 -16.98
N ARG A 447 35.65 24.69 -16.52
CA ARG A 447 34.59 25.29 -17.34
C ARG A 447 34.29 26.70 -16.84
N GLN A 448 34.36 27.66 -17.76
CA GLN A 448 33.94 29.03 -17.50
C GLN A 448 32.41 29.16 -17.52
N VAL A 449 31.87 29.90 -16.56
CA VAL A 449 30.44 30.15 -16.35
C VAL A 449 30.24 31.66 -16.33
N VAL A 450 29.41 32.18 -17.24
CA VAL A 450 29.10 33.61 -17.36
C VAL A 450 27.59 33.79 -17.37
N VAL A 451 27.07 34.67 -16.50
CA VAL A 451 25.65 35.03 -16.43
C VAL A 451 25.52 36.55 -16.48
N GLU A 452 24.82 37.04 -17.50
CA GLU A 452 24.53 38.45 -17.73
C GLU A 452 23.04 38.74 -17.42
N GLY A 453 22.72 39.94 -16.91
CA GLY A 453 21.35 40.34 -16.60
C GLY A 453 21.21 41.12 -15.29
N SER A 454 19.97 41.34 -14.85
CA SER A 454 19.64 42.06 -13.60
C SER A 454 18.82 41.24 -12.59
N SER A 455 18.41 40.01 -12.92
CA SER A 455 17.60 39.15 -12.04
C SER A 455 18.40 37.91 -11.58
N VAL A 456 18.21 37.49 -10.33
CA VAL A 456 18.82 36.27 -9.78
C VAL A 456 18.57 35.07 -10.70
N GLY A 457 19.64 34.39 -11.11
CA GLY A 457 19.61 33.30 -12.09
C GLY A 457 20.03 31.96 -11.49
N LYS A 458 19.42 30.86 -11.95
CA LYS A 458 19.85 29.49 -11.63
C LYS A 458 20.82 28.99 -12.71
N VAL A 459 21.96 28.44 -12.31
CA VAL A 459 23.04 28.01 -13.20
C VAL A 459 23.38 26.55 -12.90
N THR A 460 23.33 25.70 -13.92
CA THR A 460 23.74 24.30 -13.80
C THR A 460 25.24 24.17 -14.02
N LEU A 461 25.96 23.77 -12.98
CA LEU A 461 27.39 23.49 -13.08
C LEU A 461 27.63 22.10 -13.68
N ALA A 462 26.91 21.10 -13.17
CA ALA A 462 26.98 19.72 -13.64
C ALA A 462 25.63 18.99 -13.47
N ALA A 463 25.34 18.07 -14.39
CA ALA A 463 24.16 17.21 -14.38
C ALA A 463 24.49 15.86 -15.02
N GLY A 464 23.70 14.83 -14.74
CA GLY A 464 23.92 13.47 -15.25
C GLY A 464 25.17 12.78 -14.68
N LEU A 465 25.64 13.19 -13.50
CA LEU A 465 26.78 12.55 -12.83
C LEU A 465 26.38 11.16 -12.28
N PRO A 466 27.34 10.22 -12.16
CA PRO A 466 27.12 8.99 -11.38
C PRO A 466 26.70 9.33 -9.95
N ALA A 467 25.78 8.58 -9.34
CA ALA A 467 25.45 8.80 -7.93
C ALA A 467 26.67 8.49 -7.05
N GLY A 468 27.22 9.52 -6.40
CA GLY A 468 28.43 9.42 -5.61
C GLY A 468 28.82 10.77 -5.01
N VAL A 469 29.93 10.76 -4.27
CA VAL A 469 30.55 11.99 -3.76
C VAL A 469 31.43 12.58 -4.87
N HIS A 470 31.28 13.88 -5.10
CA HIS A 470 32.03 14.68 -6.06
C HIS A 470 32.61 15.92 -5.37
N THR A 471 33.79 16.36 -5.79
CA THR A 471 34.43 17.58 -5.31
C THR A 471 34.28 18.68 -6.35
N LEU A 472 33.60 19.76 -6.00
CA LEU A 472 33.47 20.95 -6.84
C LEU A 472 34.43 22.04 -6.35
N ARG A 473 35.20 22.61 -7.27
CA ARG A 473 35.99 23.84 -7.06
C ARG A 473 35.42 24.95 -7.93
N LEU A 474 35.14 26.09 -7.33
CA LEU A 474 34.59 27.26 -8.00
C LEU A 474 35.52 28.45 -7.73
N ALA A 475 36.04 29.12 -8.76
CA ALA A 475 36.78 30.37 -8.63
C ALA A 475 35.91 31.51 -9.17
N VAL A 476 35.35 32.32 -8.27
CA VAL A 476 34.44 33.42 -8.60
C VAL A 476 35.26 34.68 -8.86
N SER A 477 35.12 35.24 -10.04
CA SER A 477 35.81 36.47 -10.46
C SER A 477 34.89 37.70 -10.42
N LYS A 478 33.57 37.51 -10.53
CA LYS A 478 32.56 38.58 -10.49
C LYS A 478 31.21 38.02 -10.03
N GLY A 479 30.45 38.80 -9.26
CA GLY A 479 29.10 38.43 -8.79
C GLY A 479 29.09 37.58 -7.51
N GLU A 480 27.90 37.29 -6.99
CA GLU A 480 27.70 36.59 -5.71
C GLU A 480 26.89 35.30 -5.92
N VAL A 481 27.27 34.23 -5.20
CA VAL A 481 26.51 32.99 -5.09
C VAL A 481 25.60 33.11 -3.87
N THR A 482 24.31 32.85 -4.00
CA THR A 482 23.32 32.98 -2.91
C THR A 482 22.80 31.63 -2.39
N ALA A 483 22.83 30.59 -3.22
CA ALA A 483 22.47 29.24 -2.80
C ALA A 483 23.11 28.16 -3.69
N VAL A 484 23.25 26.96 -3.14
CA VAL A 484 23.65 25.74 -3.84
C VAL A 484 22.49 24.76 -3.79
N THR A 485 22.15 24.12 -4.91
CA THR A 485 21.13 23.08 -4.94
C THR A 485 21.75 21.79 -5.47
N VAL A 486 21.72 20.75 -4.64
CA VAL A 486 22.16 19.41 -5.02
C VAL A 486 20.94 18.54 -5.26
N GLN A 487 20.98 17.73 -6.31
CA GLN A 487 19.86 16.91 -6.76
C GLN A 487 20.29 15.48 -7.05
N ARG A 488 19.33 14.58 -6.91
CA ARG A 488 19.39 13.22 -7.42
C ARG A 488 18.40 13.10 -8.58
N GLU A 489 18.90 13.02 -9.80
CA GLU A 489 18.09 12.86 -11.00
C GLU A 489 17.63 11.39 -11.10
N ALA A 490 16.36 11.20 -11.47
CA ALA A 490 15.87 9.87 -11.79
C ALA A 490 16.54 9.39 -13.08
N ASN A 491 17.39 8.38 -13.00
CA ASN A 491 17.93 7.74 -14.19
C ASN A 491 16.89 6.76 -14.74
N LEU A 492 16.01 7.25 -15.61
CA LEU A 492 15.01 6.43 -16.28
C LEU A 492 15.61 5.59 -17.42
N VAL A 493 16.89 5.81 -17.79
CA VAL A 493 17.50 5.12 -18.95
C VAL A 493 17.57 3.61 -18.75
N PRO A 494 17.99 3.05 -17.59
CA PRO A 494 17.93 1.60 -17.36
C PRO A 494 16.51 1.04 -17.37
N LEU A 495 15.52 1.79 -16.87
CA LEU A 495 14.11 1.40 -16.90
C LEU A 495 13.59 1.38 -18.35
N LEU A 496 13.78 2.46 -19.10
CA LEU A 496 13.37 2.59 -20.49
C LEU A 496 14.16 1.65 -21.42
N ALA A 497 15.44 1.40 -21.13
CA ALA A 497 16.26 0.43 -21.84
C ALA A 497 15.84 -1.01 -21.51
N SER A 498 15.45 -1.30 -20.26
CA SER A 498 14.89 -2.59 -19.87
C SER A 498 13.53 -2.80 -20.51
N LEU A 499 12.65 -1.81 -20.50
CA LEU A 499 11.36 -1.83 -21.21
C LEU A 499 11.55 -1.96 -22.72
N GLY A 500 12.55 -1.28 -23.29
CA GLY A 500 12.94 -1.36 -24.70
C GLY A 500 13.52 -2.73 -25.06
N LEU A 501 14.39 -3.30 -24.23
CA LEU A 501 14.93 -4.65 -24.38
C LEU A 501 13.83 -5.71 -24.22
N ILE A 502 12.92 -5.53 -23.26
CA ILE A 502 11.75 -6.38 -23.08
C ILE A 502 10.84 -6.29 -24.30
N LEU A 503 10.61 -5.09 -24.85
CA LEU A 503 9.80 -4.88 -26.05
C LEU A 503 10.47 -5.50 -27.27
N VAL A 504 11.75 -5.25 -27.50
CA VAL A 504 12.53 -5.80 -28.63
C VAL A 504 12.64 -7.32 -28.51
N ALA A 505 12.92 -7.85 -27.32
CA ALA A 505 12.90 -9.28 -27.06
C ALA A 505 11.50 -9.86 -27.30
N SER A 506 10.44 -9.20 -26.83
CA SER A 506 9.05 -9.60 -27.06
C SER A 506 8.69 -9.58 -28.55
N LEU A 507 9.14 -8.58 -29.30
CA LEU A 507 8.92 -8.44 -30.75
C LEU A 507 9.72 -9.47 -31.54
N MET A 508 10.99 -9.71 -31.20
CA MET A 508 11.84 -10.73 -31.82
C MET A 508 11.33 -12.15 -31.52
N VAL A 509 10.92 -12.39 -30.28
CA VAL A 509 10.30 -13.64 -29.85
C VAL A 509 8.96 -13.83 -30.56
N SER A 510 8.13 -12.79 -30.66
CA SER A 510 6.86 -12.82 -31.41
C SER A 510 7.09 -13.13 -32.89
N TRP A 511 8.08 -12.49 -33.52
CA TRP A 511 8.44 -12.72 -34.93
C TRP A 511 8.97 -14.13 -35.19
N ARG A 512 9.87 -14.63 -34.32
CA ARG A 512 10.42 -15.99 -34.43
C ARG A 512 9.35 -17.04 -34.14
N SER A 513 8.45 -16.77 -33.19
CA SER A 513 7.30 -17.62 -32.87
C SER A 513 6.31 -17.69 -34.02
N LEU A 514 6.00 -16.56 -34.67
CA LEU A 514 5.18 -16.52 -35.88
C LEU A 514 5.79 -17.33 -37.03
N ARG A 515 7.12 -17.29 -37.21
CA ARG A 515 7.83 -18.13 -38.20
C ARG A 515 7.81 -19.63 -37.87
N LEU A 516 7.97 -19.99 -36.59
CA LEU A 516 7.90 -21.39 -36.14
C LEU A 516 6.47 -21.95 -36.23
N LEU A 517 5.46 -21.16 -35.86
CA LEU A 517 4.04 -21.47 -35.97
C LEU A 517 3.55 -21.61 -37.43
N ALA A 518 4.19 -20.91 -38.37
CA ALA A 518 3.89 -21.00 -39.80
C ALA A 518 4.42 -22.30 -40.46
N SER A 519 5.20 -23.12 -39.75
CA SER A 519 5.73 -24.38 -40.29
C SER A 519 4.71 -25.54 -40.24
N ALA A 520 4.58 -26.30 -41.33
CA ALA A 520 3.68 -27.46 -41.43
C ALA A 520 3.88 -28.57 -40.37
N PRO A 521 5.11 -28.93 -39.94
CA PRO A 521 5.34 -30.01 -38.97
C PRO A 521 4.76 -29.75 -37.57
N MET A 522 4.62 -28.48 -37.18
CA MET A 522 4.09 -28.10 -35.87
C MET A 522 2.58 -28.33 -35.75
N ARG A 523 1.84 -28.24 -36.86
CA ARG A 523 0.40 -28.49 -36.90
C ARG A 523 0.10 -29.97 -36.68
N GLU A 524 0.86 -30.83 -37.36
CA GLU A 524 0.77 -32.28 -37.20
C GLU A 524 1.21 -32.72 -35.80
N LEU A 525 2.27 -32.12 -35.25
CA LEU A 525 2.72 -32.42 -33.90
C LEU A 525 1.70 -31.98 -32.83
N ALA A 526 1.14 -30.78 -32.94
CA ALA A 526 0.11 -30.31 -32.00
C ALA A 526 -1.14 -31.19 -32.05
N ALA A 527 -1.59 -31.58 -33.25
CA ALA A 527 -2.72 -32.49 -33.41
C ALA A 527 -2.44 -33.89 -32.86
N GLU A 528 -1.23 -34.42 -33.05
CA GLU A 528 -0.83 -35.73 -32.52
C GLU A 528 -0.67 -35.72 -30.99
N LEU A 529 -0.14 -34.63 -30.42
CA LEU A 529 -0.05 -34.47 -28.96
C LEU A 529 -1.44 -34.33 -28.33
N ASP A 530 -2.32 -33.50 -28.91
CA ASP A 530 -3.72 -33.39 -28.48
C ASP A 530 -4.39 -34.77 -28.54
N ARG A 531 -4.23 -35.52 -29.64
CA ARG A 531 -4.78 -36.87 -29.83
C ARG A 531 -4.27 -37.87 -28.77
N ARG A 532 -2.96 -37.94 -28.54
CA ARG A 532 -2.38 -38.85 -27.53
C ARG A 532 -2.73 -38.45 -26.11
N TYR A 533 -2.84 -37.16 -25.83
CA TYR A 533 -3.25 -36.70 -24.51
C TYR A 533 -4.73 -37.04 -24.27
N GLU A 534 -5.59 -36.93 -25.29
CA GLU A 534 -7.00 -37.33 -25.22
C GLU A 534 -7.21 -38.84 -25.01
N GLU A 535 -6.26 -39.69 -25.42
CA GLU A 535 -6.26 -41.14 -25.11
C GLU A 535 -6.07 -41.44 -23.61
N ILE A 536 -5.49 -40.51 -22.84
CA ILE A 536 -5.30 -40.66 -21.38
C ILE A 536 -6.66 -40.49 -20.68
N PRO A 537 -7.03 -41.33 -19.69
CA PRO A 537 -8.27 -41.15 -18.95
C PRO A 537 -8.39 -39.76 -18.32
N GLU A 538 -9.57 -39.12 -18.42
CA GLU A 538 -9.78 -37.75 -17.95
C GLU A 538 -9.42 -37.53 -16.47
N VAL A 539 -9.63 -38.55 -15.62
CA VAL A 539 -9.26 -38.51 -14.19
C VAL A 539 -7.74 -38.37 -14.03
N VAL A 540 -6.96 -39.06 -14.87
CA VAL A 540 -5.49 -38.98 -14.85
C VAL A 540 -5.03 -37.63 -15.39
N GLN A 541 -5.65 -37.10 -16.45
CA GLN A 541 -5.36 -35.75 -16.94
C GLN A 541 -5.58 -34.69 -15.85
N ALA A 542 -6.73 -34.78 -15.16
CA ALA A 542 -7.07 -33.88 -14.05
C ALA A 542 -6.08 -34.01 -12.89
N ALA A 543 -5.67 -35.24 -12.53
CA ALA A 543 -4.69 -35.49 -11.48
C ALA A 543 -3.29 -34.97 -11.84
N LEU A 544 -2.86 -35.10 -13.10
CA LEU A 544 -1.59 -34.55 -13.57
C LEU A 544 -1.56 -33.03 -13.47
N LEU A 545 -2.61 -32.36 -13.96
CA LEU A 545 -2.71 -30.90 -13.86
C LEU A 545 -2.79 -30.43 -12.40
N GLY A 546 -3.62 -31.08 -11.58
CA GLY A 546 -3.72 -30.78 -10.15
C GLY A 546 -2.41 -30.99 -9.40
N GLY A 547 -1.72 -32.10 -9.67
CA GLY A 547 -0.40 -32.39 -9.11
C GLY A 547 0.65 -31.36 -9.51
N ALA A 548 0.68 -30.93 -10.77
CA ALA A 548 1.57 -29.88 -11.23
C ALA A 548 1.26 -28.52 -10.59
N ILE A 549 -0.03 -28.18 -10.39
CA ILE A 549 -0.46 -26.97 -9.69
C ILE A 549 -0.03 -27.01 -8.22
N LEU A 550 -0.20 -28.14 -7.54
CA LEU A 550 0.25 -28.31 -6.15
C LEU A 550 1.78 -28.22 -6.04
N ALA A 551 2.51 -28.85 -6.96
CA ALA A 551 3.96 -28.77 -7.02
C ALA A 551 4.41 -27.33 -7.26
N TYR A 552 3.79 -26.61 -8.19
CA TYR A 552 4.00 -25.17 -8.38
C TYR A 552 3.77 -24.40 -7.07
N TYR A 553 2.64 -24.61 -6.41
CA TYR A 553 2.21 -23.82 -5.26
C TYR A 553 3.11 -24.04 -4.03
N TYR A 554 3.40 -25.29 -3.68
CA TYR A 554 4.14 -25.65 -2.47
C TYR A 554 5.67 -25.70 -2.62
N THR A 555 6.21 -25.59 -3.84
CA THR A 555 7.67 -25.52 -4.02
C THR A 555 8.24 -24.22 -3.44
N PRO A 556 9.19 -24.27 -2.49
CA PRO A 556 9.79 -23.07 -1.90
C PRO A 556 10.77 -22.33 -2.83
N ASN A 557 11.40 -23.07 -3.76
CA ASN A 557 12.39 -22.51 -4.67
C ASN A 557 11.72 -21.80 -5.85
N ASN A 558 12.07 -20.52 -6.09
CA ASN A 558 11.48 -19.71 -7.16
C ASN A 558 11.76 -20.29 -8.55
N ALA A 559 12.98 -20.73 -8.84
CA ALA A 559 13.33 -21.29 -10.14
C ALA A 559 12.57 -22.60 -10.43
N LEU A 560 12.47 -23.47 -9.43
CA LEU A 560 11.71 -24.71 -9.54
C LEU A 560 10.20 -24.46 -9.64
N SER A 561 9.70 -23.43 -8.95
CA SER A 561 8.31 -22.98 -9.11
C SER A 561 8.05 -22.52 -10.54
N LEU A 562 8.94 -21.74 -11.15
CA LEU A 562 8.82 -21.34 -12.56
C LEU A 562 8.85 -22.54 -13.50
N ALA A 563 9.68 -23.56 -13.22
CA ALA A 563 9.69 -24.80 -13.99
C ALA A 563 8.36 -25.55 -13.90
N TRP A 564 7.77 -25.65 -12.72
CA TRP A 564 6.43 -26.24 -12.56
C TRP A 564 5.33 -25.42 -13.23
N LEU A 565 5.44 -24.09 -13.21
CA LEU A 565 4.49 -23.22 -13.91
C LEU A 565 4.50 -23.47 -15.43
N VAL A 566 5.68 -23.79 -15.99
CA VAL A 566 5.80 -24.21 -17.38
C VAL A 566 5.05 -25.52 -17.64
N VAL A 567 5.22 -26.51 -16.76
CA VAL A 567 4.48 -27.79 -16.85
C VAL A 567 2.97 -27.55 -16.76
N VAL A 568 2.53 -26.70 -15.83
CA VAL A 568 1.11 -26.33 -15.68
C VAL A 568 0.57 -25.73 -16.97
N GLY A 569 1.25 -24.74 -17.56
CA GLY A 569 0.74 -24.14 -18.79
C GLY A 569 0.78 -25.09 -19.99
N LEU A 570 1.72 -26.04 -20.07
CA LEU A 570 1.72 -27.09 -21.10
C LEU A 570 0.49 -27.99 -20.98
N LEU A 571 0.16 -28.41 -19.77
CA LEU A 571 -1.03 -29.23 -19.50
C LEU A 571 -2.33 -28.45 -19.76
N ILE A 572 -2.37 -27.16 -19.42
CA ILE A 572 -3.49 -26.27 -19.75
C ILE A 572 -3.60 -26.08 -21.27
N TYR A 573 -2.49 -25.98 -22.00
CA TYR A 573 -2.51 -25.88 -23.46
C TYR A 573 -3.19 -27.10 -24.09
N LEU A 574 -2.82 -28.31 -23.65
CA LEU A 574 -3.42 -29.57 -24.11
C LEU A 574 -4.91 -29.66 -23.72
N ARG A 575 -5.26 -29.23 -22.50
CA ARG A 575 -6.63 -29.32 -21.96
C ARG A 575 -7.11 -28.03 -21.31
N LEU A 576 -7.37 -27.02 -22.15
CA LEU A 576 -7.79 -25.67 -21.71
C LEU A 576 -9.04 -25.68 -20.83
N ASP A 577 -10.01 -26.54 -21.15
CA ASP A 577 -11.21 -26.76 -20.35
C ASP A 577 -10.88 -27.25 -18.93
N GLY A 578 -9.88 -28.12 -18.78
CA GLY A 578 -9.36 -28.53 -17.47
C GLY A 578 -8.72 -27.37 -16.70
N GLY A 579 -7.96 -26.52 -17.39
CA GLY A 579 -7.42 -25.29 -16.81
C GLY A 579 -8.51 -24.35 -16.27
N LEU A 580 -9.56 -24.10 -17.05
CA LEU A 580 -10.68 -23.23 -16.63
C LEU A 580 -11.50 -23.82 -15.47
N ILE A 581 -11.56 -25.15 -15.35
CA ILE A 581 -12.12 -25.84 -14.18
C ILE A 581 -11.29 -25.53 -12.93
N TYR A 582 -9.95 -25.59 -13.02
CA TYR A 582 -9.06 -25.22 -11.91
C TYR A 582 -9.08 -23.73 -11.58
N VAL A 583 -9.20 -22.84 -12.58
CA VAL A 583 -9.45 -21.40 -12.36
C VAL A 583 -10.74 -21.22 -11.54
N THR A 584 -11.82 -21.90 -11.93
CA THR A 584 -13.11 -21.80 -11.22
C THR A 584 -13.03 -22.33 -9.80
N PHE A 585 -12.27 -23.42 -9.59
CA PHE A 585 -12.04 -23.98 -8.26
C PHE A 585 -11.20 -23.04 -7.38
N SER A 586 -10.21 -22.34 -7.94
CA SER A 586 -9.28 -21.50 -7.19
C SER A 586 -9.84 -20.13 -6.80
N ILE A 587 -11.01 -19.73 -7.32
CA ILE A 587 -11.69 -18.44 -7.09
C ILE A 587 -11.64 -17.97 -5.62
N PRO A 588 -12.13 -18.72 -4.61
CA PRO A 588 -12.21 -18.21 -3.24
C PRO A 588 -10.87 -18.24 -2.49
N PHE A 589 -9.81 -18.79 -3.09
CA PHE A 589 -8.49 -18.90 -2.48
C PHE A 589 -7.56 -17.75 -2.87
N PHE A 590 -8.10 -16.64 -3.40
CA PHE A 590 -7.30 -15.49 -3.83
C PHE A 590 -6.51 -14.82 -2.69
N LEU A 591 -6.98 -14.98 -1.44
CA LEU A 591 -6.30 -14.52 -0.22
C LEU A 591 -5.13 -15.42 0.22
N LEU A 592 -4.85 -16.49 -0.53
CA LEU A 592 -3.72 -17.39 -0.30
C LEU A 592 -2.72 -17.27 -1.47
N PRO A 593 -2.02 -16.13 -1.63
CA PRO A 593 -1.11 -15.94 -2.74
C PRO A 593 0.21 -16.73 -2.55
N LYS A 594 0.85 -17.09 -3.65
CA LYS A 594 2.22 -17.63 -3.66
C LYS A 594 3.22 -16.49 -3.83
N SER A 595 4.25 -16.46 -2.98
CA SER A 595 5.38 -15.55 -3.15
C SER A 595 6.32 -16.03 -4.27
N LEU A 596 6.66 -15.12 -5.19
CA LEU A 596 7.62 -15.31 -6.27
C LEU A 596 8.43 -14.02 -6.45
N GLY A 597 9.74 -14.09 -6.18
CA GLY A 597 10.64 -12.95 -6.39
C GLY A 597 10.29 -11.70 -5.57
N GLY A 598 9.77 -11.87 -4.36
CA GLY A 598 9.38 -10.74 -3.48
C GLY A 598 7.94 -10.26 -3.65
N LYS A 599 7.17 -10.81 -4.60
CA LYS A 599 5.75 -10.46 -4.81
C LYS A 599 4.81 -11.64 -4.65
N ALA A 600 3.56 -11.36 -4.31
CA ALA A 600 2.55 -12.35 -3.99
C ALA A 600 1.49 -12.43 -5.11
N PHE A 601 1.29 -13.62 -5.67
CA PHE A 601 0.35 -13.86 -6.78
C PHE A 601 -0.73 -14.86 -6.37
N ALA A 602 -2.00 -14.51 -6.59
CA ALA A 602 -3.11 -15.43 -6.30
C ALA A 602 -3.13 -16.59 -7.31
N LEU A 603 -3.52 -17.78 -6.87
CA LEU A 603 -3.59 -18.94 -7.77
C LEU A 603 -4.62 -18.73 -8.90
N VAL A 604 -5.75 -18.07 -8.61
CA VAL A 604 -6.75 -17.72 -9.62
C VAL A 604 -6.20 -16.78 -10.70
N GLU A 605 -5.36 -15.81 -10.33
CA GLU A 605 -4.69 -14.89 -11.25
C GLU A 605 -3.76 -15.64 -12.20
N ILE A 606 -2.83 -16.43 -11.64
CA ILE A 606 -1.83 -17.17 -12.41
C ILE A 606 -2.49 -18.15 -13.37
N LEU A 607 -3.47 -18.93 -12.89
CA LEU A 607 -4.16 -19.89 -13.73
C LEU A 607 -4.97 -19.20 -14.83
N THR A 608 -5.59 -18.04 -14.55
CA THR A 608 -6.33 -17.27 -15.55
C THR A 608 -5.39 -16.79 -16.66
N LEU A 609 -4.23 -16.24 -16.31
CA LEU A 609 -3.23 -15.79 -17.28
C LEU A 609 -2.67 -16.96 -18.11
N MET A 610 -2.40 -18.11 -17.48
CA MET A 610 -1.96 -19.32 -18.19
C MET A 610 -3.04 -19.87 -19.14
N CYS A 611 -4.30 -19.88 -18.71
CA CYS A 611 -5.42 -20.24 -19.57
C CYS A 611 -5.57 -19.26 -20.73
N PHE A 612 -5.41 -17.96 -20.49
CA PHE A 612 -5.57 -16.93 -21.53
C PHE A 612 -4.48 -17.07 -22.60
N LEU A 613 -3.25 -17.31 -22.16
CA LEU A 613 -2.13 -17.63 -23.05
C LEU A 613 -2.42 -18.86 -23.90
N ALA A 614 -2.78 -19.98 -23.25
CA ALA A 614 -3.11 -21.22 -23.94
C ALA A 614 -4.27 -21.03 -24.94
N TRP A 615 -5.31 -20.29 -24.55
CA TRP A 615 -6.43 -19.96 -25.41
C TRP A 615 -6.02 -19.14 -26.63
N GLY A 616 -5.15 -18.13 -26.45
CA GLY A 616 -4.61 -17.31 -27.55
C GLY A 616 -3.76 -18.13 -28.52
N VAL A 617 -2.84 -18.94 -28.00
CA VAL A 617 -1.97 -19.81 -28.83
C VAL A 617 -2.80 -20.83 -29.62
N ARG A 618 -3.77 -21.51 -28.98
CA ARG A 618 -4.66 -22.46 -29.68
C ARG A 618 -5.50 -21.78 -30.75
N SER A 619 -6.01 -20.58 -30.47
CA SER A 619 -6.80 -19.80 -31.43
C SER A 619 -5.97 -19.44 -32.65
N LEU A 620 -4.72 -18.99 -32.45
CA LEU A 620 -3.79 -18.65 -33.51
C LEU A 620 -3.42 -19.88 -34.38
N ILE A 621 -3.08 -21.01 -33.76
CA ILE A 621 -2.73 -22.25 -34.47
C ILE A 621 -3.90 -22.74 -35.34
N ARG A 622 -5.12 -22.77 -34.78
CA ARG A 622 -6.33 -23.16 -35.53
C ARG A 622 -6.57 -22.24 -36.72
N SER A 623 -6.34 -20.95 -36.52
CA SER A 623 -6.55 -19.99 -37.57
C SER A 623 -5.58 -20.16 -38.73
N LEU A 624 -4.31 -20.45 -38.43
CA LEU A 624 -3.31 -20.78 -39.45
C LEU A 624 -3.61 -22.10 -40.17
N ALA A 625 -4.30 -23.05 -39.53
CA ALA A 625 -4.56 -24.40 -40.03
C ALA A 625 -5.72 -24.52 -41.04
N ASN A 626 -6.71 -23.61 -41.02
CA ASN A 626 -7.88 -23.72 -41.90
C ASN A 626 -8.21 -22.36 -42.56
N PRO A 627 -7.62 -22.04 -43.72
CA PRO A 627 -7.81 -20.74 -44.36
C PRO A 627 -9.24 -20.47 -44.85
N GLN A 628 -10.01 -21.52 -45.16
CA GLN A 628 -11.36 -21.38 -45.69
C GLN A 628 -12.46 -21.37 -44.61
N GLY A 629 -12.12 -21.68 -43.35
CA GLY A 629 -13.09 -21.82 -42.26
C GLY A 629 -12.73 -21.12 -40.94
N SER A 630 -11.71 -20.26 -40.91
CA SER A 630 -11.24 -19.58 -39.70
C SER A 630 -11.03 -18.08 -39.89
N ILE A 631 -10.94 -17.37 -38.77
CA ILE A 631 -10.84 -15.89 -38.64
C ILE A 631 -9.51 -15.34 -39.21
N ILE A 632 -8.58 -16.19 -39.67
CA ILE A 632 -7.30 -15.80 -40.29
C ILE A 632 -7.07 -16.68 -41.52
N ALA A 633 -7.68 -16.29 -42.64
CA ALA A 633 -7.40 -16.88 -43.94
C ALA A 633 -6.06 -16.35 -44.48
N ALA A 634 -5.02 -17.19 -44.54
CA ALA A 634 -3.83 -16.94 -45.35
C ALA A 634 -4.00 -17.64 -46.70
N PRO A 635 -3.89 -16.94 -47.86
CA PRO A 635 -3.98 -17.60 -49.16
C PRO A 635 -2.82 -18.57 -49.36
N ALA A 636 -3.10 -19.69 -50.02
CA ALA A 636 -2.09 -20.63 -50.49
C ALA A 636 -1.16 -19.94 -51.50
N GLY A 637 0.08 -19.67 -51.08
CA GLY A 637 1.07 -18.97 -51.87
C GLY A 637 2.02 -18.19 -50.97
N PHE A 638 2.99 -18.89 -50.38
CA PHE A 638 3.96 -18.31 -49.46
C PHE A 638 4.95 -17.42 -50.24
N GLY A 639 4.56 -16.18 -50.50
CA GLY A 639 5.39 -15.18 -51.20
C GLY A 639 4.89 -13.72 -51.18
N GLY A 640 3.66 -13.43 -50.74
CA GLY A 640 3.11 -12.06 -50.76
C GLY A 640 2.97 -11.41 -49.38
N ARG A 641 3.32 -10.13 -49.26
CA ARG A 641 3.18 -9.26 -48.07
C ARG A 641 1.78 -9.36 -47.44
N LEU A 642 1.71 -9.43 -46.11
CA LEU A 642 0.48 -9.33 -45.32
C LEU A 642 -0.23 -8.01 -45.66
N SER A 643 -1.34 -8.04 -46.37
CA SER A 643 -2.04 -6.82 -46.81
C SER A 643 -3.11 -6.41 -45.79
N TRP A 644 -3.08 -5.13 -45.39
CA TRP A 644 -4.04 -4.48 -44.48
C TRP A 644 -5.54 -4.77 -44.77
N PRO A 645 -6.00 -4.92 -46.03
CA PRO A 645 -7.40 -5.23 -46.34
C PRO A 645 -7.89 -6.60 -45.85
N LEU A 646 -7.01 -7.61 -45.75
CA LEU A 646 -7.35 -8.94 -45.22
C LEU A 646 -7.53 -8.93 -43.70
N LEU A 647 -6.70 -8.16 -42.99
CA LEU A 647 -6.87 -7.92 -41.55
C LEU A 647 -8.19 -7.18 -41.26
N GLN A 648 -8.56 -6.18 -42.07
CA GLN A 648 -9.82 -5.46 -41.92
C GLN A 648 -11.05 -6.39 -42.07
N THR A 649 -11.11 -7.21 -43.11
CA THR A 649 -12.26 -8.12 -43.35
C THR A 649 -12.42 -9.15 -42.22
N GLN A 650 -11.32 -9.60 -41.64
CA GLN A 650 -11.30 -10.56 -40.54
C GLN A 650 -11.69 -9.95 -39.19
N VAL A 651 -11.20 -8.75 -38.89
CA VAL A 651 -11.62 -7.98 -37.71
C VAL A 651 -13.12 -7.66 -37.80
N ILE A 652 -13.62 -7.28 -38.96
CA ILE A 652 -15.06 -7.05 -39.18
C ILE A 652 -15.87 -8.35 -38.98
N ALA A 653 -15.40 -9.49 -39.47
CA ALA A 653 -16.07 -10.78 -39.25
C ALA A 653 -16.08 -11.20 -37.78
N TRP A 654 -15.01 -10.93 -37.03
CA TRP A 654 -14.93 -11.16 -35.59
C TRP A 654 -15.84 -10.22 -34.80
N LEU A 655 -15.85 -8.92 -35.14
CA LEU A 655 -16.77 -7.92 -34.55
C LEU A 655 -18.24 -8.29 -34.79
N ARG A 656 -18.58 -8.90 -35.93
CA ARG A 656 -19.93 -9.42 -36.21
C ARG A 656 -20.36 -10.57 -35.28
N THR A 657 -19.43 -11.18 -34.54
CA THR A 657 -19.79 -12.19 -33.51
C THR A 657 -20.20 -11.57 -32.17
N PHE A 658 -20.07 -10.25 -32.02
CA PHE A 658 -20.36 -9.56 -30.76
C PHE A 658 -21.85 -9.31 -30.65
N ASN A 659 -22.38 -9.51 -29.44
CA ASN A 659 -23.75 -9.14 -29.11
C ASN A 659 -23.76 -7.97 -28.11
N SER A 660 -24.96 -7.54 -27.69
CA SER A 660 -25.11 -6.46 -26.72
C SER A 660 -24.44 -6.74 -25.37
N LEU A 661 -24.38 -8.00 -24.92
CA LEU A 661 -23.65 -8.35 -23.70
C LEU A 661 -22.13 -8.18 -23.88
N ASP A 662 -21.59 -8.55 -25.04
CA ASP A 662 -20.18 -8.32 -25.38
C ASP A 662 -19.84 -6.82 -25.45
N ALA A 663 -20.77 -6.01 -25.96
CA ALA A 663 -20.63 -4.55 -25.96
C ALA A 663 -20.64 -3.96 -24.53
N ALA A 664 -21.48 -4.48 -23.63
CA ALA A 664 -21.49 -4.08 -22.22
C ALA A 664 -20.16 -4.37 -21.53
N VAL A 665 -19.53 -5.53 -21.81
CA VAL A 665 -18.19 -5.86 -21.29
C VAL A 665 -17.14 -4.85 -21.75
N ILE A 666 -17.14 -4.50 -23.04
CA ILE A 666 -16.18 -3.54 -23.59
C ILE A 666 -16.40 -2.15 -23.02
N PHE A 667 -17.66 -1.71 -22.93
CA PHE A 667 -18.03 -0.44 -22.33
C PHE A 667 -17.55 -0.35 -20.88
N PHE A 668 -17.76 -1.41 -20.09
CA PHE A 668 -17.28 -1.51 -18.72
C PHE A 668 -15.73 -1.45 -18.64
N SER A 669 -15.01 -2.18 -19.50
CA SER A 669 -13.54 -2.09 -19.57
C SER A 669 -13.07 -0.66 -19.85
N ILE A 670 -13.73 0.03 -20.78
CA ILE A 670 -13.40 1.41 -21.14
C ILE A 670 -13.65 2.35 -19.96
N ALA A 671 -14.82 2.25 -19.30
CA ALA A 671 -15.12 3.03 -18.10
C ALA A 671 -14.07 2.82 -16.99
N ALA A 672 -13.64 1.58 -16.78
CA ALA A 672 -12.59 1.25 -15.82
C ALA A 672 -11.23 1.87 -16.18
N VAL A 673 -10.83 1.85 -17.45
CA VAL A 673 -9.60 2.54 -17.89
C VAL A 673 -9.68 4.06 -17.66
N PHE A 674 -10.82 4.67 -17.97
CA PHE A 674 -11.03 6.11 -17.75
C PHE A 674 -11.06 6.52 -16.28
N SER A 675 -11.37 5.58 -15.37
CA SER A 675 -11.35 5.84 -13.92
C SER A 675 -9.94 5.88 -13.32
N LEU A 676 -8.94 5.28 -13.98
CA LEU A 676 -7.56 5.21 -13.47
C LEU A 676 -6.89 6.58 -13.23
N PRO A 677 -6.90 7.54 -14.19
CA PRO A 677 -6.28 8.85 -13.97
C PRO A 677 -7.02 9.73 -12.96
N ILE A 678 -8.20 9.30 -12.48
CA ILE A 678 -9.05 10.04 -11.54
C ILE A 678 -8.73 9.64 -10.10
N ALA A 679 -8.20 8.44 -9.91
CA ALA A 679 -7.81 7.90 -8.61
C ALA A 679 -6.71 8.76 -7.95
N GLU A 680 -6.93 9.14 -6.71
CA GLU A 680 -5.92 9.79 -5.85
C GLU A 680 -4.73 8.85 -5.58
N ASN A 681 -5.02 7.56 -5.43
CA ASN A 681 -4.02 6.49 -5.32
C ASN A 681 -4.01 5.62 -6.58
N PHE A 682 -3.20 6.01 -7.56
CA PHE A 682 -3.07 5.31 -8.84
C PHE A 682 -2.59 3.85 -8.68
N GLY A 683 -1.66 3.58 -7.76
CA GLY A 683 -1.10 2.24 -7.58
C GLY A 683 -2.15 1.21 -7.16
N VAL A 684 -3.05 1.60 -6.26
CA VAL A 684 -4.16 0.78 -5.79
C VAL A 684 -5.22 0.62 -6.89
N ALA A 685 -5.58 1.71 -7.57
CA ALA A 685 -6.52 1.66 -8.70
C ALA A 685 -6.04 0.76 -9.85
N ALA A 686 -4.74 0.82 -10.18
CA ALA A 686 -4.14 -0.03 -11.21
C ALA A 686 -4.15 -1.51 -10.81
N ARG A 687 -3.93 -1.81 -9.51
CA ARG A 687 -4.04 -3.17 -8.98
C ARG A 687 -5.48 -3.68 -9.09
N GLU A 688 -6.48 -2.91 -8.65
CA GLU A 688 -7.89 -3.31 -8.74
C GLU A 688 -8.33 -3.48 -10.19
N PHE A 689 -7.95 -2.57 -11.08
CA PHE A 689 -8.19 -2.72 -12.53
C PHE A 689 -7.66 -4.05 -13.05
N ARG A 690 -6.44 -4.43 -12.71
CA ARG A 690 -5.85 -5.68 -13.19
C ARG A 690 -6.61 -6.90 -12.65
N VAL A 691 -6.78 -7.01 -11.33
CA VAL A 691 -7.23 -8.25 -10.68
C VAL A 691 -8.75 -8.39 -10.55
N VAL A 692 -9.49 -7.28 -10.53
CA VAL A 692 -10.96 -7.24 -10.34
C VAL A 692 -11.71 -6.88 -11.63
N ILE A 693 -11.04 -6.25 -12.61
CA ILE A 693 -11.67 -5.89 -13.90
C ILE A 693 -11.11 -6.75 -15.04
N LEU A 694 -9.82 -6.60 -15.34
CA LEU A 694 -9.20 -7.18 -16.52
C LEU A 694 -9.23 -8.72 -16.48
N GLU A 695 -8.71 -9.33 -15.43
CA GLU A 695 -8.61 -10.79 -15.32
C GLU A 695 -9.98 -11.51 -15.36
N PRO A 696 -11.01 -11.08 -14.61
CA PRO A 696 -12.37 -11.62 -14.74
C PRO A 696 -12.95 -11.48 -16.16
N ILE A 697 -12.65 -10.37 -16.86
CA ILE A 697 -13.06 -10.18 -18.25
C ILE A 697 -12.33 -11.16 -19.18
N LEU A 698 -11.02 -11.36 -19.01
CA LEU A 698 -10.29 -12.39 -19.75
C LEU A 698 -10.91 -13.77 -19.51
N PHE A 699 -11.28 -14.06 -18.26
CA PHE A 699 -12.00 -15.28 -17.91
C PHE A 699 -13.36 -15.41 -18.62
N TYR A 700 -14.15 -14.34 -18.72
CA TYR A 700 -15.38 -14.29 -19.52
C TYR A 700 -15.15 -14.69 -20.99
N TRP A 701 -14.12 -14.14 -21.64
CA TRP A 701 -13.80 -14.47 -23.03
C TRP A 701 -13.41 -15.94 -23.19
N MET A 702 -12.66 -16.49 -22.24
CA MET A 702 -12.25 -17.90 -22.26
C MET A 702 -13.42 -18.86 -22.01
N VAL A 703 -14.31 -18.56 -21.06
CA VAL A 703 -15.51 -19.38 -20.77
C VAL A 703 -16.39 -19.55 -22.01
N ARG A 704 -16.44 -18.53 -22.89
CA ARG A 704 -17.17 -18.59 -24.18
C ARG A 704 -16.60 -19.59 -25.19
N SER A 705 -15.41 -20.11 -24.97
CA SER A 705 -14.81 -21.14 -25.81
C SER A 705 -15.11 -22.57 -25.32
N VAL A 706 -15.65 -22.71 -24.10
CA VAL A 706 -15.81 -24.01 -23.44
C VAL A 706 -16.83 -24.90 -24.18
N PRO A 707 -16.51 -26.18 -24.45
CA PRO A 707 -17.42 -27.14 -25.06
C PRO A 707 -18.66 -27.43 -24.19
N ARG A 708 -19.79 -27.76 -24.83
CA ARG A 708 -21.06 -28.11 -24.15
C ARG A 708 -20.87 -29.17 -23.05
N ALA A 709 -20.05 -30.19 -23.32
CA ALA A 709 -19.80 -31.29 -22.38
C ALA A 709 -19.22 -30.83 -21.02
N ASN A 710 -18.53 -29.68 -21.00
CA ASN A 710 -17.83 -29.18 -19.82
C ASN A 710 -18.55 -28.03 -19.09
N HIS A 711 -19.66 -27.52 -19.63
CA HIS A 711 -20.46 -26.46 -18.98
C HIS A 711 -20.83 -26.83 -17.54
N ARG A 712 -21.22 -28.08 -17.35
CA ARG A 712 -21.57 -28.65 -16.05
C ARG A 712 -20.36 -28.70 -15.10
N ARG A 713 -19.18 -29.05 -15.60
CA ARG A 713 -17.96 -29.24 -14.80
C ARG A 713 -17.45 -27.94 -14.19
N LEU A 714 -17.66 -26.80 -14.86
CA LEU A 714 -17.35 -25.48 -14.29
C LEU A 714 -18.22 -25.20 -13.04
N LEU A 715 -19.51 -25.51 -13.09
CA LEU A 715 -20.38 -25.36 -11.91
C LEU A 715 -20.08 -26.40 -10.84
N ASP A 716 -19.71 -27.62 -11.21
CA ASP A 716 -19.24 -28.61 -10.24
C ASP A 716 -17.97 -28.12 -9.52
N ALA A 717 -17.03 -27.48 -10.24
CA ALA A 717 -15.84 -26.87 -9.66
C ALA A 717 -16.17 -25.74 -8.68
N LEU A 718 -17.14 -24.89 -9.02
CA LEU A 718 -17.63 -23.84 -8.13
C LEU A 718 -18.28 -24.41 -6.86
N ILE A 719 -19.06 -25.49 -6.98
CA ILE A 719 -19.65 -26.20 -5.82
C ILE A 719 -18.53 -26.78 -4.95
N TRP A 720 -17.54 -27.44 -5.55
CA TRP A 720 -16.39 -27.98 -4.82
C TRP A 720 -15.57 -26.89 -4.11
N ALA A 721 -15.40 -25.72 -4.73
CA ALA A 721 -14.75 -24.57 -4.10
C ALA A 721 -15.54 -24.11 -2.86
N GLY A 722 -16.86 -23.99 -2.99
CA GLY A 722 -17.75 -23.68 -1.85
C GLY A 722 -17.69 -24.71 -0.73
N VAL A 723 -17.66 -26.00 -1.07
CA VAL A 723 -17.50 -27.10 -0.10
C VAL A 723 -16.17 -27.00 0.61
N ALA A 724 -15.06 -26.80 -0.10
CA ALA A 724 -13.73 -26.70 0.49
C ALA A 724 -13.62 -25.54 1.49
N VAL A 725 -14.08 -24.35 1.09
CA VAL A 725 -14.09 -23.16 1.98
C VAL A 725 -15.00 -23.37 3.19
N SER A 726 -16.17 -24.00 2.99
CA SER A 726 -17.09 -24.32 4.09
C SER A 726 -16.49 -25.32 5.08
N CYS A 727 -15.81 -26.37 4.60
CA CYS A 727 -15.11 -27.33 5.44
C CYS A 727 -14.02 -26.65 6.28
N VAL A 728 -13.22 -25.77 5.67
CA VAL A 728 -12.16 -25.02 6.38
C VAL A 728 -12.77 -24.13 7.46
N GLY A 729 -13.81 -23.37 7.13
CA GLY A 729 -14.46 -22.52 8.13
C GLY A 729 -15.12 -23.33 9.25
N LEU A 730 -15.74 -24.48 8.95
CA LEU A 730 -16.35 -25.33 9.97
C LEU A 730 -15.29 -25.96 10.88
N TYR A 731 -14.16 -26.39 10.31
CA TYR A 731 -13.00 -26.81 11.09
C TYR A 731 -12.51 -25.69 12.00
N GLN A 732 -12.39 -24.45 11.50
CA GLN A 732 -12.01 -23.31 12.32
C GLN A 732 -13.01 -23.04 13.45
N TYR A 733 -14.31 -23.15 13.16
CA TYR A 733 -15.37 -22.89 14.12
C TYR A 733 -15.43 -23.94 15.23
N PHE A 734 -15.38 -25.23 14.89
CA PHE A 734 -15.57 -26.32 15.85
C PHE A 734 -14.28 -26.86 16.46
N VAL A 735 -13.14 -26.72 15.77
CA VAL A 735 -11.88 -27.37 16.17
C VAL A 735 -10.82 -26.35 16.58
N SER A 736 -10.41 -25.43 15.70
CA SER A 736 -9.27 -24.56 16.00
C SER A 736 -9.60 -23.33 16.84
N GLY A 737 -10.87 -22.90 16.88
CA GLY A 737 -11.28 -21.67 17.55
C GLY A 737 -11.01 -20.38 16.77
N ASP A 738 -10.44 -20.46 15.56
CA ASP A 738 -10.11 -19.32 14.70
C ASP A 738 -11.36 -18.68 14.05
N VAL A 739 -12.11 -17.92 14.84
CA VAL A 739 -13.36 -17.26 14.46
C VAL A 739 -13.30 -15.77 14.74
N ILE A 740 -14.20 -14.99 14.13
CA ILE A 740 -14.41 -13.59 14.51
C ILE A 740 -15.54 -13.52 15.53
N THR A 741 -15.27 -12.97 16.70
CA THR A 741 -16.30 -12.65 17.69
C THR A 741 -16.77 -11.23 17.51
N ALA A 742 -18.02 -11.06 17.09
CA ALA A 742 -18.65 -9.74 16.98
C ALA A 742 -20.01 -9.78 17.67
N GLU A 743 -20.35 -8.73 18.41
CA GLU A 743 -21.62 -8.63 19.14
C GLU A 743 -21.93 -9.90 19.99
N GLY A 744 -20.92 -10.42 20.69
CA GLY A 744 -21.04 -11.58 21.59
C GLY A 744 -21.27 -12.94 20.90
N VAL A 745 -21.10 -13.05 19.58
CA VAL A 745 -21.29 -14.30 18.83
C VAL A 745 -20.06 -14.67 18.03
N ARG A 746 -19.74 -15.96 18.01
CA ARG A 746 -18.69 -16.57 17.18
C ARG A 746 -19.18 -16.65 15.73
N ARG A 747 -18.38 -16.14 14.79
CA ARG A 747 -18.72 -16.09 13.36
C ARG A 747 -17.64 -16.76 12.52
N ILE A 748 -18.04 -17.68 11.66
CA ILE A 748 -17.15 -18.39 10.72
C ILE A 748 -16.61 -17.42 9.64
N LYS A 749 -15.33 -17.55 9.28
CA LYS A 749 -14.67 -16.69 8.28
C LYS A 749 -13.89 -17.43 7.18
N ALA A 750 -13.47 -18.68 7.41
CA ALA A 750 -12.59 -19.42 6.50
C ALA A 750 -11.30 -18.63 6.21
N PHE A 751 -11.01 -18.33 4.94
CA PHE A 751 -9.83 -17.55 4.53
C PHE A 751 -10.07 -16.04 4.49
N TYR A 752 -11.29 -15.58 4.76
CA TYR A 752 -11.68 -14.19 4.61
C TYR A 752 -11.42 -13.39 5.87
N GLY A 753 -11.09 -12.10 5.72
CA GLY A 753 -10.96 -11.15 6.83
C GLY A 753 -12.29 -10.81 7.53
N SER A 754 -13.44 -11.12 6.91
CA SER A 754 -14.77 -10.86 7.47
C SER A 754 -15.74 -12.01 7.18
N PRO A 755 -16.62 -12.40 8.13
CA PRO A 755 -17.68 -13.38 7.91
C PRO A 755 -18.65 -12.97 6.80
N ASN A 756 -18.82 -11.65 6.56
CA ASN A 756 -19.70 -11.15 5.49
C ASN A 756 -19.13 -11.49 4.10
N ASN A 757 -17.81 -11.43 3.92
CA ASN A 757 -17.16 -11.76 2.65
C ASN A 757 -17.33 -13.26 2.32
N LEU A 758 -17.18 -14.13 3.32
CA LEU A 758 -17.51 -15.56 3.16
C LEU A 758 -18.98 -15.73 2.76
N ALA A 759 -19.90 -15.03 3.43
CA ALA A 759 -21.32 -15.12 3.14
C ALA A 759 -21.67 -14.64 1.72
N LEU A 760 -20.99 -13.59 1.22
CA LEU A 760 -21.14 -13.09 -0.15
C LEU A 760 -20.77 -14.15 -1.18
N PHE A 761 -19.67 -14.88 -0.98
CA PHE A 761 -19.31 -16.00 -1.83
C PHE A 761 -20.33 -17.15 -1.72
N LEU A 762 -20.72 -17.57 -0.50
CA LEU A 762 -21.64 -18.69 -0.30
C LEU A 762 -23.04 -18.45 -0.86
N VAL A 763 -23.56 -17.21 -0.83
CA VAL A 763 -24.84 -16.84 -1.46
C VAL A 763 -24.84 -17.08 -2.97
N ARG A 764 -23.69 -17.03 -3.63
CA ARG A 764 -23.55 -17.34 -5.07
C ARG A 764 -23.58 -18.84 -5.33
N VAL A 765 -22.98 -19.64 -4.44
CA VAL A 765 -22.79 -21.08 -4.65
C VAL A 765 -23.99 -21.90 -4.16
N ALA A 766 -24.63 -21.50 -3.05
CA ALA A 766 -25.71 -22.28 -2.44
C ALA A 766 -26.93 -22.49 -3.37
N PRO A 767 -27.45 -21.47 -4.09
CA PRO A 767 -28.54 -21.67 -5.05
C PRO A 767 -28.16 -22.61 -6.20
N VAL A 768 -26.88 -22.60 -6.62
CA VAL A 768 -26.37 -23.48 -7.67
C VAL A 768 -26.38 -24.93 -7.20
N ALA A 769 -25.80 -25.22 -6.03
CA ALA A 769 -25.80 -26.55 -5.43
C ALA A 769 -27.24 -27.07 -5.23
N LEU A 770 -28.13 -26.22 -4.72
CA LEU A 770 -29.52 -26.61 -4.43
C LEU A 770 -30.31 -26.90 -5.71
N ALA A 771 -30.13 -26.09 -6.75
CA ALA A 771 -30.75 -26.34 -8.05
C ALA A 771 -30.37 -27.75 -8.55
N PHE A 772 -29.08 -28.12 -8.47
CA PHE A 772 -28.61 -29.45 -8.87
C PHE A 772 -29.10 -30.58 -7.96
N ALA A 773 -29.22 -30.36 -6.65
CA ALA A 773 -29.81 -31.33 -5.72
C ALA A 773 -31.26 -31.67 -6.11
N LEU A 774 -32.05 -30.64 -6.43
CA LEU A 774 -33.45 -30.77 -6.79
C LEU A 774 -33.65 -31.27 -8.24
N GLY A 775 -32.77 -30.91 -9.17
CA GLY A 775 -32.96 -31.08 -10.62
C GLY A 775 -32.13 -32.15 -11.32
N SER A 776 -31.08 -32.69 -10.69
CA SER A 776 -30.23 -33.70 -11.36
C SER A 776 -30.98 -35.02 -11.56
N SER A 777 -30.77 -35.69 -12.69
CA SER A 777 -31.36 -37.01 -12.98
C SER A 777 -30.69 -38.16 -12.22
N GLY A 778 -29.37 -38.09 -12.00
CA GLY A 778 -28.60 -39.14 -11.33
C GLY A 778 -28.66 -39.08 -9.80
N MET A 779 -29.03 -40.19 -9.15
CA MET A 779 -29.18 -40.30 -7.69
C MET A 779 -27.92 -39.89 -6.92
N ARG A 780 -26.74 -40.41 -7.31
CA ARG A 780 -25.46 -40.07 -6.67
C ARG A 780 -25.19 -38.56 -6.67
N ARG A 781 -25.50 -37.89 -7.79
CA ARG A 781 -25.30 -36.45 -7.92
C ARG A 781 -26.29 -35.64 -7.10
N ARG A 782 -27.55 -36.08 -7.04
CA ARG A 782 -28.55 -35.43 -6.18
C ARG A 782 -28.10 -35.46 -4.72
N TRP A 783 -27.64 -36.60 -4.23
CA TRP A 783 -27.12 -36.73 -2.87
C TRP A 783 -25.86 -35.92 -2.63
N PHE A 784 -24.90 -35.93 -3.56
CA PHE A 784 -23.71 -35.07 -3.47
C PHE A 784 -24.09 -33.59 -3.37
N CYS A 785 -24.92 -33.10 -4.29
CA CYS A 785 -25.35 -31.70 -4.29
C CYS A 785 -26.22 -31.37 -3.07
N ALA A 786 -27.03 -32.30 -2.56
CA ALA A 786 -27.80 -32.11 -1.34
C ALA A 786 -26.89 -31.99 -0.10
N ALA A 787 -25.88 -32.85 0.01
CA ALA A 787 -24.87 -32.77 1.07
C ALA A 787 -24.06 -31.48 0.98
N ALA A 788 -23.62 -31.10 -0.23
CA ALA A 788 -22.95 -29.83 -0.47
C ALA A 788 -23.84 -28.64 -0.10
N SER A 789 -25.12 -28.64 -0.50
CA SER A 789 -26.08 -27.61 -0.10
C SER A 789 -26.23 -27.52 1.42
N ALA A 790 -26.37 -28.64 2.11
CA ALA A 790 -26.48 -28.65 3.57
C ALA A 790 -25.23 -28.02 4.22
N LEU A 791 -24.04 -28.42 3.78
CA LEU A 791 -22.78 -27.88 4.26
C LEU A 791 -22.65 -26.36 4.03
N LEU A 792 -22.94 -25.91 2.81
CA LEU A 792 -22.91 -24.48 2.42
C LEU A 792 -23.91 -23.66 3.26
N LEU A 793 -25.11 -24.20 3.49
CA LEU A 793 -26.14 -23.54 4.29
C LEU A 793 -25.73 -23.46 5.76
N ILE A 794 -25.17 -24.52 6.35
CA ILE A 794 -24.67 -24.51 7.74
C ILE A 794 -23.56 -23.47 7.88
N ALA A 795 -22.55 -23.49 7.00
CA ALA A 795 -21.47 -22.51 7.02
C ALA A 795 -22.02 -21.08 6.88
N MET A 796 -22.97 -20.85 5.97
CA MET A 796 -23.59 -19.54 5.78
C MET A 796 -24.41 -19.09 7.01
N MET A 797 -25.14 -19.98 7.69
CA MET A 797 -25.83 -19.63 8.95
C MET A 797 -24.84 -19.18 10.02
N LEU A 798 -23.70 -19.88 10.15
CA LEU A 798 -22.65 -19.55 11.11
C LEU A 798 -21.87 -18.27 10.76
N THR A 799 -22.08 -17.66 9.58
CA THR A 799 -21.53 -16.32 9.28
C THR A 799 -22.25 -15.22 10.04
N TYR A 800 -23.50 -15.45 10.47
CA TYR A 800 -24.38 -14.41 11.01
C TYR A 800 -24.46 -13.15 10.13
N SER A 801 -24.25 -13.27 8.81
CA SER A 801 -24.41 -12.16 7.88
C SER A 801 -25.89 -11.87 7.63
N ARG A 802 -26.38 -10.73 8.14
CA ARG A 802 -27.77 -10.31 7.98
C ARG A 802 -28.16 -10.17 6.50
N GLY A 803 -27.27 -9.59 5.68
CA GLY A 803 -27.47 -9.46 4.24
C GLY A 803 -27.62 -10.81 3.53
N ALA A 804 -26.84 -11.82 3.92
CA ALA A 804 -26.97 -13.16 3.36
C ALA A 804 -28.26 -13.86 3.80
N LEU A 805 -28.58 -13.80 5.10
CA LEU A 805 -29.67 -14.58 5.70
C LEU A 805 -31.06 -14.01 5.40
N PHE A 806 -31.20 -12.68 5.34
CA PHE A 806 -32.51 -12.02 5.18
C PHE A 806 -32.77 -11.51 3.76
N LEU A 807 -31.75 -11.32 2.93
CA LEU A 807 -31.92 -10.85 1.54
C LEU A 807 -31.35 -11.84 0.52
N GLY A 808 -30.05 -12.11 0.57
CA GLY A 808 -29.35 -12.86 -0.46
C GLY A 808 -29.89 -14.28 -0.69
N LEU A 809 -29.84 -15.12 0.34
CA LEU A 809 -30.33 -16.49 0.26
C LEU A 809 -31.85 -16.54 -0.02
N PRO A 810 -32.72 -15.80 0.70
CA PRO A 810 -34.16 -15.80 0.41
C PRO A 810 -34.49 -15.44 -1.03
N VAL A 811 -33.92 -14.35 -1.58
CA VAL A 811 -34.19 -13.95 -2.96
C VAL A 811 -33.68 -15.00 -3.96
N GLY A 812 -32.51 -15.59 -3.71
CA GLY A 812 -32.00 -16.70 -4.54
C GLY A 812 -32.92 -17.93 -4.54
N LEU A 813 -33.44 -18.33 -3.36
CA LEU A 813 -34.38 -19.45 -3.22
C LEU A 813 -35.74 -19.17 -3.86
N LEU A 814 -36.25 -17.95 -3.71
CA LEU A 814 -37.49 -17.51 -4.32
C LEU A 814 -37.37 -17.44 -5.84
N ALA A 815 -36.26 -16.93 -6.38
CA ALA A 815 -35.99 -16.95 -7.81
C ALA A 815 -35.94 -18.39 -8.35
N LEU A 816 -35.24 -19.30 -7.65
CA LEU A 816 -35.20 -20.72 -8.00
C LEU A 816 -36.60 -21.35 -8.00
N GLY A 817 -37.40 -21.09 -6.96
CA GLY A 817 -38.74 -21.62 -6.80
C GLY A 817 -39.73 -21.08 -7.84
N ALA A 818 -39.73 -19.77 -8.04
CA ALA A 818 -40.61 -19.06 -8.97
C ALA A 818 -40.38 -19.50 -10.42
N LEU A 819 -39.13 -19.65 -10.83
CA LEU A 819 -38.78 -20.06 -12.20
C LEU A 819 -39.06 -21.55 -12.44
N ARG A 820 -38.89 -22.41 -11.43
CA ARG A 820 -39.09 -23.86 -11.56
C ARG A 820 -40.55 -24.29 -11.47
N GLY A 821 -41.40 -23.56 -10.74
CA GLY A 821 -42.85 -23.74 -10.69
C GLY A 821 -43.43 -23.84 -9.28
N ARG A 822 -44.78 -23.83 -9.19
CA ARG A 822 -45.56 -23.63 -7.94
C ARG A 822 -45.13 -24.52 -6.77
N ARG A 823 -44.88 -25.81 -6.97
CA ARG A 823 -44.46 -26.72 -5.89
C ARG A 823 -43.12 -26.31 -5.28
N THR A 824 -42.15 -25.98 -6.13
CA THR A 824 -40.82 -25.52 -5.67
C THR A 824 -40.94 -24.15 -5.02
N LEU A 825 -41.78 -23.26 -5.54
CA LEU A 825 -42.04 -21.96 -4.92
C LEU A 825 -42.60 -22.09 -3.50
N MET A 826 -43.58 -22.98 -3.27
CA MET A 826 -44.11 -23.23 -1.93
C MET A 826 -43.03 -23.80 -1.00
N ALA A 827 -42.18 -24.71 -1.49
CA ALA A 827 -41.06 -25.24 -0.72
C ALA A 827 -40.01 -24.15 -0.41
N SER A 828 -39.71 -23.25 -1.35
CA SER A 828 -38.84 -22.10 -1.13
C SER A 828 -39.41 -21.14 -0.09
N LEU A 829 -40.72 -20.84 -0.15
CA LEU A 829 -41.39 -20.01 0.85
C LEU A 829 -41.35 -20.63 2.24
N ALA A 830 -41.64 -21.93 2.35
CA ALA A 830 -41.53 -22.67 3.61
C ALA A 830 -40.08 -22.69 4.14
N GLY A 831 -39.10 -22.88 3.24
CA GLY A 831 -37.68 -22.82 3.59
C GLY A 831 -37.26 -21.44 4.09
N VAL A 832 -37.67 -20.36 3.42
CA VAL A 832 -37.40 -18.98 3.85
C VAL A 832 -38.07 -18.69 5.20
N ALA A 833 -39.31 -19.13 5.40
CA ALA A 833 -40.01 -18.98 6.68
C ALA A 833 -39.30 -19.75 7.81
N LEU A 834 -38.82 -20.97 7.54
CA LEU A 834 -38.03 -21.76 8.49
C LEU A 834 -36.71 -21.05 8.84
N LEU A 835 -36.00 -20.53 7.84
CA LEU A 835 -34.75 -19.80 8.05
C LEU A 835 -34.96 -18.53 8.87
N ALA A 836 -36.01 -17.76 8.57
CA ALA A 836 -36.40 -16.61 9.36
C ALA A 836 -36.74 -17.02 10.80
N GLY A 837 -37.50 -18.10 10.98
CA GLY A 837 -37.82 -18.65 12.30
C GLY A 837 -36.59 -19.10 13.10
N LEU A 838 -35.65 -19.81 12.46
CA LEU A 838 -34.40 -20.23 13.09
C LEU A 838 -33.50 -19.04 13.43
N ALA A 839 -33.42 -18.03 12.55
CA ALA A 839 -32.67 -16.81 12.81
C ALA A 839 -33.27 -16.01 13.97
N LEU A 840 -34.61 -15.96 14.08
CA LEU A 840 -35.32 -15.34 15.20
C LEU A 840 -35.10 -16.10 16.50
N LEU A 841 -35.13 -17.44 16.48
CA LEU A 841 -34.85 -18.27 17.66
C LEU A 841 -33.39 -18.17 18.13
N ALA A 842 -32.45 -17.97 17.20
CA ALA A 842 -31.04 -17.75 17.52
C ALA A 842 -30.74 -16.31 18.00
N ALA A 843 -31.68 -15.38 17.82
CA ALA A 843 -31.54 -13.99 18.27
C ALA A 843 -32.01 -13.82 19.72
N ARG A 844 -31.22 -13.10 20.53
CA ARG A 844 -31.68 -12.64 21.86
C ARG A 844 -32.78 -11.57 21.70
N PRO A 845 -33.72 -11.40 22.64
CA PRO A 845 -34.82 -10.42 22.53
C PRO A 845 -34.35 -8.99 22.25
N GLU A 846 -33.29 -8.55 22.95
CA GLU A 846 -32.63 -7.25 22.77
C GLU A 846 -32.08 -7.05 21.34
N ARG A 847 -31.76 -8.15 20.65
CA ARG A 847 -31.18 -8.15 19.30
C ARG A 847 -32.23 -8.11 18.20
N VAL A 848 -33.45 -8.58 18.47
CA VAL A 848 -34.59 -8.43 17.56
C VAL A 848 -35.08 -6.98 17.60
N ALA A 849 -35.05 -6.34 18.78
CA ALA A 849 -35.36 -4.92 18.92
C ALA A 849 -34.38 -4.03 18.14
N SER A 850 -33.07 -4.32 18.15
CA SER A 850 -32.07 -3.55 17.39
C SER A 850 -32.09 -3.77 15.87
N LEU A 851 -32.89 -4.71 15.36
CA LEU A 851 -33.14 -4.86 13.92
C LEU A 851 -34.16 -3.83 13.39
N VAL A 852 -35.02 -3.32 14.27
CA VAL A 852 -36.10 -2.37 13.93
C VAL A 852 -35.76 -0.95 14.39
N ASP A 853 -34.73 -0.80 15.22
CA ASP A 853 -34.23 0.50 15.66
C ASP A 853 -33.47 1.20 14.52
N LEU A 854 -34.06 2.26 13.98
CA LEU A 854 -33.46 3.11 12.94
C LEU A 854 -32.59 4.22 13.52
N ASN A 855 -32.58 4.40 14.85
CA ASN A 855 -31.86 5.50 15.51
C ASN A 855 -30.54 5.05 16.15
N GLN A 856 -30.29 3.74 16.30
CA GLN A 856 -29.05 3.19 16.84
C GLN A 856 -28.66 1.86 16.17
N GLY A 857 -27.40 1.43 16.31
CA GLY A 857 -26.93 0.13 15.83
C GLY A 857 -26.45 0.10 14.36
N THR A 858 -26.18 -1.10 13.85
CA THR A 858 -25.52 -1.32 12.54
C THR A 858 -26.33 -0.86 11.32
N THR A 859 -27.66 -0.82 11.42
CA THR A 859 -28.54 -0.29 10.36
C THR A 859 -28.41 1.22 10.26
N PHE A 860 -28.44 1.94 11.39
CA PHE A 860 -28.24 3.39 11.43
C PHE A 860 -26.88 3.80 10.86
N ARG A 861 -25.80 3.09 11.22
CA ARG A 861 -24.46 3.32 10.67
C ARG A 861 -24.40 3.21 9.15
N ARG A 862 -25.07 2.21 8.57
CA ARG A 862 -25.15 2.04 7.11
C ARG A 862 -25.90 3.18 6.43
N LEU A 863 -26.95 3.71 7.05
CA LEU A 863 -27.65 4.88 6.52
C LEU A 863 -26.73 6.11 6.50
N LYS A 864 -25.96 6.35 7.57
CA LYS A 864 -24.97 7.44 7.61
C LYS A 864 -23.83 7.26 6.63
N LEU A 865 -23.34 6.03 6.44
CA LEU A 865 -22.39 5.70 5.38
C LEU A 865 -22.96 6.02 3.98
N TRP A 866 -24.24 5.71 3.74
CA TRP A 866 -24.89 6.02 2.46
C TRP A 866 -25.11 7.51 2.26
N GLU A 867 -25.47 8.26 3.31
CA GLU A 867 -25.51 9.73 3.27
C GLU A 867 -24.15 10.31 2.87
N ALA A 868 -23.06 9.90 3.53
CA ALA A 868 -21.70 10.33 3.18
C ALA A 868 -21.30 9.93 1.75
N SER A 869 -21.71 8.73 1.30
CA SER A 869 -21.46 8.27 -0.06
C SER A 869 -22.23 9.08 -1.11
N LEU A 870 -23.44 9.55 -0.78
CA LEU A 870 -24.23 10.41 -1.65
C LEU A 870 -23.65 11.83 -1.73
N GLU A 871 -23.08 12.34 -0.64
CA GLU A 871 -22.33 13.61 -0.65
C GLU A 871 -21.06 13.49 -1.50
N MET A 872 -20.27 12.45 -1.30
CA MET A 872 -19.12 12.14 -2.17
C MET A 872 -19.52 12.02 -3.63
N LEU A 873 -20.69 11.42 -3.89
CA LEU A 873 -21.21 11.30 -5.25
C LEU A 873 -21.65 12.65 -5.83
N ALA A 874 -22.21 13.56 -5.02
CA ALA A 874 -22.58 14.89 -5.45
C ALA A 874 -21.35 15.70 -5.91
N ASP A 875 -20.21 15.50 -5.26
CA ASP A 875 -18.93 16.12 -5.63
C ASP A 875 -18.28 15.43 -6.85
N HIS A 876 -18.52 14.13 -7.05
CA HIS A 876 -17.89 13.32 -8.11
C HIS A 876 -18.88 12.54 -9.02
N PRO A 877 -19.92 13.16 -9.61
CA PRO A 877 -21.05 12.43 -10.21
C PRO A 877 -20.73 11.70 -11.52
N TRP A 878 -19.85 12.26 -12.34
CA TRP A 878 -19.63 11.77 -13.72
C TRP A 878 -18.68 10.60 -13.79
N PHE A 879 -17.58 10.68 -13.05
CA PHE A 879 -16.49 9.72 -13.15
C PHE A 879 -16.13 9.05 -11.81
N GLY A 880 -16.80 9.44 -10.73
CA GLY A 880 -16.52 8.92 -9.40
C GLY A 880 -15.15 9.34 -8.90
N VAL A 881 -14.62 8.57 -7.96
CA VAL A 881 -13.35 8.78 -7.27
C VAL A 881 -12.25 7.82 -7.73
N GLY A 882 -12.53 6.97 -8.72
CA GLY A 882 -11.63 5.95 -9.23
C GLY A 882 -11.71 4.60 -8.50
N LEU A 883 -11.21 3.55 -9.15
CA LEU A 883 -11.15 2.18 -8.61
C LEU A 883 -10.39 2.14 -7.27
N ASP A 884 -10.95 1.43 -6.28
CA ASP A 884 -10.39 1.19 -4.94
C ASP A 884 -9.92 2.46 -4.19
N ASN A 885 -10.59 3.60 -4.45
CA ASN A 885 -10.20 4.89 -3.87
C ASN A 885 -11.17 5.41 -2.79
N PHE A 886 -12.26 4.70 -2.51
CA PHE A 886 -13.22 5.09 -1.48
C PHE A 886 -12.55 5.25 -0.10
N LEU A 887 -11.68 4.31 0.30
CA LEU A 887 -10.96 4.35 1.58
C LEU A 887 -10.20 5.66 1.82
N TYR A 888 -9.55 6.19 0.78
CA TYR A 888 -8.66 7.35 0.91
C TYR A 888 -9.42 8.68 0.93
N ILE A 889 -10.68 8.67 0.48
CA ILE A 889 -11.50 9.86 0.29
C ILE A 889 -12.64 9.93 1.30
N TYR A 890 -13.15 8.77 1.75
CA TYR A 890 -14.23 8.66 2.72
C TYR A 890 -14.02 9.46 4.02
N PRO A 891 -12.81 9.55 4.60
CA PRO A 891 -12.56 10.39 5.78
C PRO A 891 -12.98 11.86 5.61
N ARG A 892 -12.95 12.40 4.38
CA ARG A 892 -13.39 13.78 4.07
C ARG A 892 -14.89 13.99 4.19
N TYR A 893 -15.68 12.91 4.10
CA TYR A 893 -17.14 12.90 4.14
C TYR A 893 -17.67 12.23 5.41
N LEU A 894 -16.78 11.87 6.34
CA LEU A 894 -17.11 11.15 7.55
C LEU A 894 -18.00 12.01 8.45
N LYS A 895 -19.18 11.48 8.79
CA LYS A 895 -20.08 12.10 9.75
C LYS A 895 -19.64 11.76 11.17
N ALA A 896 -19.84 12.66 12.13
CA ALA A 896 -19.44 12.47 13.53
C ALA A 896 -20.01 11.17 14.12
N GLU A 897 -21.22 10.78 13.71
CA GLU A 897 -21.89 9.56 14.14
C GLU A 897 -21.36 8.28 13.47
N ALA A 898 -20.60 8.41 12.39
CA ALA A 898 -19.94 7.32 11.66
C ALA A 898 -18.43 7.23 11.95
N ALA A 899 -17.89 8.07 12.84
CA ALA A 899 -16.46 8.17 13.14
C ALA A 899 -15.82 6.89 13.73
N GLN A 900 -16.62 5.89 14.11
CA GLN A 900 -16.14 4.61 14.64
C GLN A 900 -15.62 3.65 13.55
N GLU A 901 -15.90 3.92 12.27
CA GLU A 901 -15.44 3.10 11.14
C GLU A 901 -14.83 3.99 10.03
N PRO A 902 -13.75 4.76 10.32
CA PRO A 902 -13.17 5.70 9.36
C PRO A 902 -12.49 5.00 8.17
N ASP A 903 -12.01 3.77 8.38
CA ASP A 903 -11.23 3.01 7.39
C ASP A 903 -12.08 2.05 6.54
N LEU A 904 -13.33 2.42 6.25
CA LEU A 904 -14.18 1.63 5.36
C LEU A 904 -13.69 1.75 3.91
N SER A 905 -13.51 0.60 3.26
CA SER A 905 -13.05 0.55 1.86
C SER A 905 -14.16 0.67 0.82
N HIS A 906 -15.43 0.66 1.21
CA HIS A 906 -16.56 0.70 0.28
C HIS A 906 -17.89 1.08 0.97
N PRO A 907 -18.89 1.54 0.22
CA PRO A 907 -20.13 2.10 0.79
C PRO A 907 -21.18 1.06 1.23
N HIS A 908 -20.85 -0.24 1.29
CA HIS A 908 -21.80 -1.34 1.55
C HIS A 908 -23.10 -1.28 0.73
N ASN A 909 -23.02 -0.82 -0.52
CA ASN A 909 -24.14 -0.78 -1.47
C ASN A 909 -23.61 -0.93 -2.89
N LEU A 910 -24.11 -1.91 -3.63
CA LEU A 910 -23.70 -2.24 -4.98
C LEU A 910 -23.79 -1.04 -5.93
N ILE A 911 -24.87 -0.27 -5.89
CA ILE A 911 -25.09 0.84 -6.82
C ILE A 911 -24.13 1.98 -6.51
N LEU A 912 -24.06 2.37 -5.23
CA LEU A 912 -23.14 3.43 -4.79
C LEU A 912 -21.69 3.05 -5.06
N HIS A 913 -21.30 1.80 -4.84
CA HIS A 913 -19.94 1.35 -5.09
C HIS A 913 -19.60 1.42 -6.59
N TRP A 914 -20.47 0.95 -7.49
CA TRP A 914 -20.23 1.09 -8.94
C TRP A 914 -20.19 2.54 -9.39
N TRP A 915 -21.02 3.41 -8.81
CA TRP A 915 -21.03 4.82 -9.16
C TRP A 915 -19.78 5.55 -8.65
N LEU A 916 -19.37 5.32 -7.42
CA LEU A 916 -18.18 5.95 -6.86
C LEU A 916 -16.89 5.41 -7.51
N SER A 917 -16.80 4.13 -7.85
CA SER A 917 -15.57 3.59 -8.45
C SER A 917 -15.39 3.94 -9.94
N LEU A 918 -16.50 4.09 -10.70
CA LEU A 918 -16.47 4.21 -12.17
C LEU A 918 -17.28 5.38 -12.74
N GLY A 919 -17.93 6.16 -11.88
CA GLY A 919 -18.86 7.22 -12.26
C GLY A 919 -20.22 6.71 -12.77
N LEU A 920 -20.98 7.63 -13.37
CA LEU A 920 -22.23 7.31 -14.05
C LEU A 920 -22.08 6.20 -15.12
N PRO A 921 -20.97 6.11 -15.88
CA PRO A 921 -20.70 4.98 -16.76
C PRO A 921 -20.73 3.62 -16.03
N GLY A 922 -20.28 3.55 -14.77
CA GLY A 922 -20.38 2.36 -13.94
C GLY A 922 -21.83 1.89 -13.74
N VAL A 923 -22.73 2.80 -13.36
CA VAL A 923 -24.15 2.48 -13.15
C VAL A 923 -24.81 2.02 -14.45
N ILE A 924 -24.49 2.69 -15.57
CA ILE A 924 -24.98 2.29 -16.91
C ILE A 924 -24.52 0.87 -17.23
N ALA A 925 -23.24 0.54 -16.99
CA ALA A 925 -22.70 -0.80 -17.22
C ALA A 925 -23.41 -1.85 -16.35
N LEU A 926 -23.64 -1.56 -15.07
CA LEU A 926 -24.33 -2.46 -14.15
C LEU A 926 -25.76 -2.77 -14.64
N VAL A 927 -26.55 -1.73 -14.95
CA VAL A 927 -27.93 -1.89 -15.44
C VAL A 927 -27.94 -2.66 -16.76
N TRP A 928 -26.99 -2.39 -17.65
CA TRP A 928 -26.85 -3.06 -18.92
C TRP A 928 -26.55 -4.56 -18.73
N PHE A 929 -25.58 -4.92 -17.89
CA PHE A 929 -25.27 -6.30 -17.57
C PHE A 929 -26.50 -7.04 -17.02
N MET A 930 -27.20 -6.43 -16.05
CA MET A 930 -28.33 -7.09 -15.40
C MET A 930 -29.50 -7.31 -16.36
N SER A 931 -29.78 -6.32 -17.20
CA SER A 931 -30.83 -6.39 -18.21
C SER A 931 -30.53 -7.46 -19.27
N GLU A 932 -29.30 -7.50 -19.80
CA GLU A 932 -28.90 -8.51 -20.79
C GLU A 932 -28.87 -9.92 -20.21
N PHE A 933 -28.31 -10.08 -19.01
CA PHE A 933 -28.22 -11.37 -18.34
C PHE A 933 -29.61 -11.95 -18.04
N ALA A 934 -30.51 -11.16 -17.45
CA ALA A 934 -31.87 -11.60 -17.16
C ALA A 934 -32.64 -11.94 -18.44
N ARG A 935 -32.61 -11.05 -19.45
CA ARG A 935 -33.36 -11.25 -20.70
C ARG A 935 -32.90 -12.50 -21.45
N ARG A 936 -31.58 -12.71 -21.58
CA ARG A 936 -31.00 -13.87 -22.27
C ARG A 936 -31.16 -15.15 -21.47
N GLY A 937 -30.88 -15.10 -20.17
CA GLY A 937 -31.04 -16.25 -19.29
C GLY A 937 -32.49 -16.76 -19.24
N LEU A 938 -33.48 -15.86 -19.11
CA LEU A 938 -34.90 -16.26 -19.13
C LEU A 938 -35.33 -16.82 -20.49
N ARG A 939 -34.83 -16.25 -21.59
CA ARG A 939 -35.10 -16.77 -22.94
C ARG A 939 -34.54 -18.19 -23.11
N LEU A 940 -33.28 -18.39 -22.75
CA LEU A 940 -32.63 -19.71 -22.76
C LEU A 940 -33.38 -20.71 -21.89
N TYR A 941 -33.73 -20.32 -20.65
CA TYR A 941 -34.42 -21.21 -19.72
C TYR A 941 -35.78 -21.69 -20.25
N ARG A 942 -36.48 -20.84 -21.03
CA ARG A 942 -37.77 -21.15 -21.65
C ARG A 942 -37.62 -21.94 -22.96
N GLY A 943 -36.55 -21.73 -23.73
CA GLY A 943 -36.30 -22.38 -25.02
C GLY A 943 -35.61 -23.74 -24.95
N LEU A 944 -34.69 -23.92 -23.99
CA LEU A 944 -33.86 -25.11 -23.90
C LEU A 944 -34.66 -26.39 -23.58
N ARG A 945 -34.50 -27.41 -24.42
CA ARG A 945 -35.07 -28.75 -24.24
C ARG A 945 -34.20 -29.68 -23.40
N ASP A 946 -32.88 -29.52 -23.43
CA ASP A 946 -31.96 -30.33 -22.60
C ASP A 946 -32.18 -30.01 -21.11
N PRO A 947 -32.61 -30.98 -20.28
CA PRO A 947 -32.84 -30.77 -18.86
C PRO A 947 -31.59 -30.28 -18.12
N THR A 948 -30.40 -30.72 -18.54
CA THR A 948 -29.15 -30.36 -17.86
C THR A 948 -28.77 -28.91 -18.17
N ALA A 949 -28.78 -28.52 -19.44
CA ALA A 949 -28.57 -27.13 -19.85
C ALA A 949 -29.61 -26.19 -19.22
N ARG A 950 -30.89 -26.58 -19.22
CA ARG A 950 -31.96 -25.78 -18.60
C ARG A 950 -31.74 -25.61 -17.09
N LEU A 951 -31.23 -26.63 -16.41
CA LEU A 951 -30.88 -26.58 -14.99
C LEU A 951 -29.69 -25.66 -14.70
N ILE A 952 -28.67 -25.68 -15.57
CA ILE A 952 -27.51 -24.76 -15.48
C ILE A 952 -27.99 -23.30 -15.52
N VAL A 953 -28.84 -22.95 -16.50
CA VAL A 953 -29.35 -21.57 -16.63
C VAL A 953 -30.19 -21.16 -15.43
N LEU A 954 -31.06 -22.06 -14.93
CA LEU A 954 -31.85 -21.82 -13.72
C LEU A 954 -30.97 -21.55 -12.50
N ALA A 955 -29.91 -22.34 -12.32
CA ALA A 955 -28.94 -22.18 -11.24
C ALA A 955 -28.24 -20.82 -11.29
N LEU A 956 -27.80 -20.39 -12.48
CA LEU A 956 -27.14 -19.10 -12.70
C LEU A 956 -28.09 -17.91 -12.45
N LEU A 957 -29.35 -18.00 -12.89
CA LEU A 957 -30.36 -16.97 -12.64
C LEU A 957 -30.64 -16.81 -11.13
N ALA A 958 -30.80 -17.94 -10.42
CA ALA A 958 -31.03 -17.92 -8.97
C ALA A 958 -29.81 -17.39 -8.19
N SER A 959 -28.60 -17.78 -8.60
CA SER A 959 -27.33 -17.30 -8.04
C SER A 959 -27.18 -15.78 -8.19
N MET A 960 -27.41 -15.26 -9.40
CA MET A 960 -27.32 -13.82 -9.67
C MET A 960 -28.38 -13.03 -8.87
N ALA A 961 -29.62 -13.52 -8.81
CA ALA A 961 -30.69 -12.86 -8.05
C ALA A 961 -30.34 -12.72 -6.55
N GLY A 962 -29.83 -13.79 -5.93
CA GLY A 962 -29.38 -13.74 -4.55
C GLY A 962 -28.15 -12.84 -4.35
N SER A 963 -27.23 -12.84 -5.30
CA SER A 963 -26.03 -11.98 -5.28
C SER A 963 -26.38 -10.49 -5.28
N LEU A 964 -27.29 -10.09 -6.16
CA LEU A 964 -27.74 -8.70 -6.26
C LEU A 964 -28.49 -8.27 -4.99
N ALA A 965 -29.37 -9.12 -4.46
CA ALA A 965 -30.11 -8.82 -3.24
C ALA A 965 -29.18 -8.62 -2.03
N HIS A 966 -28.15 -9.47 -1.88
CA HIS A 966 -27.14 -9.28 -0.85
C HIS A 966 -26.32 -7.99 -1.09
N GLY A 967 -25.96 -7.72 -2.35
CA GLY A 967 -25.23 -6.53 -2.76
C GLY A 967 -25.95 -5.19 -2.55
N LEU A 968 -27.27 -5.16 -2.36
CA LEU A 968 -27.96 -3.91 -2.03
C LEU A 968 -27.64 -3.42 -0.61
N VAL A 969 -27.09 -4.29 0.25
CA VAL A 969 -26.75 -3.98 1.64
C VAL A 969 -25.30 -4.37 1.98
N ASP A 970 -24.48 -4.67 0.98
CA ASP A 970 -23.06 -4.98 1.14
C ASP A 970 -22.33 -4.81 -0.22
N GLN A 971 -21.05 -5.19 -0.32
CA GLN A 971 -20.37 -5.29 -1.61
C GLN A 971 -20.83 -6.50 -2.44
N SER A 972 -20.84 -6.41 -3.78
CA SER A 972 -21.26 -7.53 -4.63
C SER A 972 -20.46 -7.71 -5.93
N TYR A 973 -19.41 -6.92 -6.15
CA TYR A 973 -18.59 -7.06 -7.36
C TYR A 973 -17.10 -6.82 -7.14
N PHE A 974 -16.71 -5.72 -6.49
CA PHE A 974 -15.31 -5.26 -6.37
C PHE A 974 -14.44 -6.08 -5.40
N LEU A 975 -14.49 -7.40 -5.55
CA LEU A 975 -13.61 -8.38 -4.93
C LEU A 975 -13.31 -9.45 -5.97
N VAL A 976 -12.09 -9.99 -5.96
CA VAL A 976 -11.62 -10.94 -6.97
C VAL A 976 -12.59 -12.11 -7.12
N ASP A 977 -12.94 -12.79 -6.04
CA ASP A 977 -13.83 -13.95 -6.09
C ASP A 977 -15.23 -13.61 -6.62
N LEU A 978 -15.80 -12.49 -6.19
CA LEU A 978 -17.13 -12.04 -6.61
C LEU A 978 -17.15 -11.67 -8.10
N ALA A 979 -16.12 -10.96 -8.59
CA ALA A 979 -15.98 -10.58 -9.99
C ALA A 979 -15.81 -11.80 -10.90
N PHE A 980 -15.02 -12.78 -10.50
CA PHE A 980 -14.84 -14.03 -11.26
C PHE A 980 -16.15 -14.83 -11.36
N VAL A 981 -16.92 -14.97 -10.27
CA VAL A 981 -18.22 -15.67 -10.31
C VAL A 981 -19.26 -14.90 -11.14
N PHE A 982 -19.22 -13.57 -11.10
CA PHE A 982 -20.05 -12.70 -11.93
C PHE A 982 -19.79 -12.96 -13.42
N PHE A 983 -18.53 -12.91 -13.85
CA PHE A 983 -18.14 -13.12 -15.24
C PHE A 983 -18.23 -14.57 -15.70
N LEU A 984 -18.09 -15.55 -14.81
CA LEU A 984 -18.44 -16.95 -15.07
C LEU A 984 -19.90 -17.06 -15.51
N SER A 985 -20.80 -16.41 -14.76
CA SER A 985 -22.25 -16.45 -15.00
C SER A 985 -22.60 -15.82 -16.34
N LEU A 986 -22.08 -14.61 -16.61
CA LEU A 986 -22.27 -13.92 -17.89
C LEU A 986 -21.72 -14.75 -19.06
N GLY A 987 -20.51 -15.28 -18.92
CA GLY A 987 -19.82 -16.04 -19.97
C GLY A 987 -20.54 -17.34 -20.32
N MET A 988 -21.07 -18.03 -19.31
CA MET A 988 -21.87 -19.25 -19.48
C MET A 988 -23.17 -18.98 -20.23
N VAL A 989 -23.95 -17.97 -19.81
CA VAL A 989 -25.20 -17.59 -20.51
C VAL A 989 -24.90 -17.21 -21.97
N ARG A 990 -23.86 -16.40 -22.22
CA ARG A 990 -23.43 -16.02 -23.57
C ARG A 990 -23.08 -17.23 -24.43
N ARG A 991 -22.34 -18.19 -23.86
CA ARG A 991 -21.89 -19.40 -24.56
C ARG A 991 -23.07 -20.29 -24.93
N MET A 992 -23.98 -20.52 -24.00
CA MET A 992 -25.13 -21.39 -24.21
C MET A 992 -26.08 -20.82 -25.27
N GLU A 993 -26.29 -19.50 -25.30
CA GLU A 993 -27.08 -18.83 -26.34
C GLU A 993 -26.51 -19.04 -27.74
N ARG A 994 -25.20 -18.82 -27.93
CA ARG A 994 -24.55 -18.99 -29.25
C ARG A 994 -24.77 -20.39 -29.81
N LEU A 995 -24.76 -21.38 -28.94
CA LEU A 995 -24.89 -22.77 -29.30
C LEU A 995 -26.33 -23.12 -29.71
N GLU A 996 -27.36 -22.49 -29.13
CA GLU A 996 -28.77 -22.71 -29.50
C GLU A 996 -29.11 -22.10 -30.86
N TYR A 997 -28.48 -20.99 -31.26
CA TYR A 997 -28.70 -20.38 -32.59
C TYR A 997 -27.88 -21.03 -33.72
N SER A 998 -26.89 -21.86 -33.40
CA SER A 998 -26.01 -22.51 -34.39
C SER A 998 -26.37 -23.95 -34.73
N GLY A 999 -27.38 -24.53 -34.09
CA GLY A 999 -27.90 -25.86 -34.36
C GLY A 999 -29.41 -25.80 -34.50
#